data_AF-A0A831LX49-F1
#
_entry.id   AF-A0A831LX49-F1
#
_cell.length_a   1.000
_cell.length_b   1.000
_cell.length_c   1.000
_cell.angle_alpha   90.00
_cell.angle_beta   90.00
_cell.angle_gamma   90.00
#
_symmetry.space_group_name_H-M   'P 1'
#
loop_
_entity.id
_entity.type
_entity.pdbx_description
1 polymer ?
#
loop_
_entity_poly.entity_id
_entity_poly.type
_entity_poly.pdbx_seq_one_letter_code
_entity_poly.pdbx_strand_id
1 'polypeptide(L)'
;MRSALALLLALCPLAAQSVSDQIKQGHSHYGAAFDEGPRSRPVELPHIGSAPFPITTANPEVQKWFNQGNTLLHSFWDYEAERAFRWALKLEPDNAMVYWGLARATSGDRSKQFLREAVQRKAKLPERERLYIEALEAALSLDPLRDRGDGDNRTEREYRKVLESIIVKYPDDLEAKALLAYAGMGDNRYGTERIIQEILAKAPDHPGAHHYRIHNWNYHEPEQALDSCRRYGEIAPGSGHALHMPGHVYATVGMWHEAAIAMDSATRTEKRLMRETLTFPFNHWNYGHNRNYLSYIQEQLGMAEAAIFGARQLIDAPKDPKNNSDAPHSSHSQGIRAMLRALVKFRRWNALLDSRTIPWRDIFMDKMNKAYAETRAHLGLGDLAKAELALAAHEALRKELDKNKPFESFYNIQSSELKARLLLARGEHVRGLALLTEAAQKEHDYQVRDNDPPFYPEVPYIALGEAYLAAKSPTLAVEAFEKALKLTRNDIFALAGMVEARQALGQRAEAEKALQQLLFTASGADKGLPLLERALATGLKVQPRDYSPRPQRNYAQVSLERFGPAAWEPHDAPALDVKDPDGKPVQISEYQGKNVILVFYLGRECVHCMDQLKKIQGKKDDWSRLDAAVLAVSPNPPADNAQLLKGSTYSAIRFLSDSQDRANARRFRSYDDFEEMEVHSTILIDKKGRVHWGTTGGAPFEDMAFLVKQLERMNQSIAPAAATSAE
;
A
#
# COMPACT_ATOMS: atom_id res chain seq x y z
N MET A 1 -31.16 35.84 42.71
CA MET A 1 -30.26 36.33 43.78
C MET A 1 -29.35 35.17 44.19
N ARG A 2 -28.02 35.35 44.03
CA ARG A 2 -26.90 34.67 44.72
C ARG A 2 -26.85 33.12 44.59
N SER A 3 -25.84 32.47 44.03
CA SER A 3 -24.40 32.75 44.07
C SER A 3 -23.68 32.11 42.89
N ALA A 4 -22.82 32.88 42.24
CA ALA A 4 -21.87 32.43 41.23
C ALA A 4 -20.65 31.80 41.92
N LEU A 5 -20.28 30.59 41.53
CA LEU A 5 -18.98 30.01 41.84
C LEU A 5 -18.10 30.17 40.59
N ALA A 6 -17.22 31.17 40.61
CA ALA A 6 -16.22 31.39 39.58
C ALA A 6 -15.14 30.30 39.70
N LEU A 7 -15.10 29.37 38.75
CA LEU A 7 -13.97 28.48 38.56
C LEU A 7 -12.86 29.28 37.87
N LEU A 8 -11.89 29.75 38.66
CA LEU A 8 -10.61 30.26 38.14
C LEU A 8 -9.84 29.09 37.53
N LEU A 9 -10.01 28.88 36.23
CA LEU A 9 -9.03 28.17 35.41
C LEU A 9 -7.75 29.00 35.43
N ALA A 10 -6.76 28.54 36.19
CA ALA A 10 -5.38 28.97 36.03
C ALA A 10 -4.92 28.55 34.63
N LEU A 11 -5.16 29.41 33.66
CA LEU A 11 -4.40 29.44 32.41
C LEU A 11 -2.96 29.79 32.80
N CYS A 12 -2.16 28.76 33.08
CA CYS A 12 -0.72 28.90 32.90
C CYS A 12 -0.53 29.36 31.46
N PRO A 13 0.12 30.51 31.20
CA PRO A 13 0.53 30.83 29.86
C PRO A 13 1.57 29.77 29.49
N LEU A 14 1.18 28.81 28.64
CA LEU A 14 2.15 28.12 27.80
C LEU A 14 2.83 29.23 27.01
N ALA A 15 3.98 29.69 27.50
CA ALA A 15 4.81 30.63 26.76
C ALA A 15 5.02 30.03 25.37
N ALA A 16 4.60 30.75 24.33
CA ALA A 16 4.90 30.36 22.97
C ALA A 16 6.43 30.22 22.89
N GLN A 17 6.91 29.01 22.59
CA GLN A 17 8.34 28.75 22.47
C GLN A 17 8.92 29.66 21.39
N SER A 18 10.14 30.16 21.60
CA SER A 18 10.79 30.98 20.58
C SER A 18 11.10 30.14 19.34
N VAL A 19 11.12 30.75 18.16
CA VAL A 19 11.54 30.07 16.91
C VAL A 19 12.93 29.45 17.05
N SER A 20 13.83 30.11 17.80
CA SER A 20 15.15 29.54 18.10
C SER A 20 15.08 28.27 18.96
N ASP A 21 14.14 28.17 19.89
CA ASP A 21 13.96 26.97 20.71
C ASP A 21 13.32 25.84 19.92
N GLN A 22 12.40 26.16 19.02
CA GLN A 22 11.79 25.18 18.11
C GLN A 22 12.84 24.59 17.14
N ILE A 23 13.72 25.43 16.56
CA ILE A 23 14.81 24.98 15.70
C ILE A 23 15.78 24.07 16.48
N LYS A 24 16.15 24.44 17.71
CA LYS A 24 16.98 23.59 18.59
C LYS A 24 16.32 22.25 18.92
N GLN A 25 15.00 22.15 18.79
CA GLN A 25 14.21 20.93 18.96
C GLN A 25 13.97 20.20 17.64
N GLY A 26 14.60 20.56 16.52
CA GLY A 26 14.45 19.84 15.25
C GLY A 26 13.31 20.31 14.34
N HIS A 27 12.59 21.38 14.72
CA HIS A 27 11.56 21.98 13.88
C HIS A 27 12.14 22.85 12.77
N SER A 28 11.43 22.92 11.65
CA SER A 28 11.80 23.68 10.47
C SER A 28 11.76 25.18 10.69
N HIS A 29 12.78 25.90 10.20
CA HIS A 29 12.78 27.36 10.17
C HIS A 29 11.86 27.94 9.09
N TYR A 30 11.39 27.12 8.13
CA TYR A 30 10.35 27.49 7.16
C TYR A 30 8.93 27.28 7.69
N GLY A 31 8.78 26.81 8.94
CA GLY A 31 7.51 26.65 9.63
C GLY A 31 6.93 25.24 9.57
N ALA A 32 5.81 25.03 10.28
CA ALA A 32 5.25 23.71 10.55
C ALA A 32 4.90 22.89 9.30
N ALA A 33 4.63 23.51 8.15
CA ALA A 33 4.39 22.78 6.90
C ALA A 33 5.62 21.98 6.43
N PHE A 34 6.82 22.36 6.87
CA PHE A 34 8.07 21.69 6.52
C PHE A 34 8.51 20.66 7.57
N ASP A 35 7.83 20.59 8.72
CA ASP A 35 8.19 19.65 9.80
C ASP A 35 7.99 18.18 9.41
N GLU A 36 7.04 17.94 8.53
CA GLU A 36 6.74 16.63 7.93
C GLU A 36 7.25 16.57 6.48
N GLY A 37 7.42 15.37 5.93
CA GLY A 37 7.85 15.18 4.55
C GLY A 37 9.35 14.86 4.39
N PRO A 38 9.83 14.78 3.14
CA PRO A 38 11.22 14.44 2.85
C PRO A 38 12.18 15.59 3.21
N ARG A 39 13.28 15.24 3.88
CA ARG A 39 14.31 16.20 4.31
C ARG A 39 15.70 15.95 3.71
N SER A 40 15.90 14.83 3.03
CA SER A 40 17.18 14.56 2.35
C SER A 40 17.18 15.03 0.91
N ARG A 41 18.38 15.33 0.40
CA ARG A 41 18.62 15.78 -0.98
C ARG A 41 18.00 14.80 -1.99
N PRO A 42 17.32 15.30 -3.04
CA PRO A 42 16.81 14.44 -4.09
C PRO A 42 17.93 13.84 -4.94
N VAL A 43 17.64 12.67 -5.49
CA VAL A 43 18.45 12.03 -6.52
C VAL A 43 17.68 12.06 -7.84
N GLU A 44 18.41 12.05 -8.94
CA GLU A 44 17.79 11.90 -10.25
C GLU A 44 17.22 10.49 -10.38
N LEU A 45 15.91 10.40 -10.62
CA LEU A 45 15.21 9.13 -10.71
C LEU A 45 15.11 8.71 -12.19
N PRO A 46 15.81 7.63 -12.60
CA PRO A 46 15.76 7.19 -13.98
C PRO A 46 14.42 6.51 -14.28
N HIS A 47 14.01 6.57 -15.55
CA HIS A 47 12.87 5.82 -16.08
C HIS A 47 11.52 6.07 -15.37
N ILE A 48 11.24 7.31 -14.99
CA ILE A 48 9.94 7.73 -14.41
C ILE A 48 8.98 8.34 -15.44
N GLY A 49 9.31 8.26 -16.73
CA GLY A 49 8.66 9.01 -17.80
C GLY A 49 9.23 10.43 -17.94
N SER A 50 8.55 11.26 -18.74
CA SER A 50 8.91 12.68 -18.91
C SER A 50 7.66 13.53 -19.10
N ALA A 51 7.47 14.51 -18.22
CA ALA A 51 6.44 15.54 -18.34
C ALA A 51 7.06 16.92 -18.00
N PRO A 52 7.84 17.51 -18.93
CA PRO A 52 8.49 18.79 -18.71
C PRO A 52 7.47 19.92 -18.47
N PHE A 53 7.72 20.74 -17.46
CA PHE A 53 6.89 21.90 -17.13
C PHE A 53 7.79 23.13 -17.02
N PRO A 54 7.90 23.95 -18.07
CA PRO A 54 8.68 25.19 -18.02
C PRO A 54 8.11 26.14 -16.97
N ILE A 55 9.00 26.68 -16.12
CA ILE A 55 8.69 27.70 -15.12
C ILE A 55 9.64 28.90 -15.26
N THR A 56 9.24 30.04 -14.71
CA THR A 56 10.09 31.21 -14.64
C THR A 56 11.20 30.98 -13.62
N THR A 57 12.41 30.68 -14.10
CA THR A 57 13.66 30.57 -13.32
C THR A 57 14.86 30.79 -14.23
N ALA A 58 15.94 31.34 -13.70
CA ALA A 58 17.24 31.42 -14.38
C ALA A 58 18.18 30.26 -13.99
N ASN A 59 17.79 29.45 -12.99
CA ASN A 59 18.61 28.37 -12.47
C ASN A 59 18.23 27.04 -13.17
N PRO A 60 19.12 26.46 -14.00
CA PRO A 60 18.82 25.21 -14.69
C PRO A 60 18.61 24.03 -13.73
N GLU A 61 19.20 24.06 -12.53
CA GLU A 61 18.99 23.03 -11.52
C GLU A 61 17.57 23.12 -10.91
N VAL A 62 17.03 24.33 -10.72
CA VAL A 62 15.63 24.52 -10.30
C VAL A 62 14.67 23.94 -11.33
N GLN A 63 14.87 24.26 -12.62
CA GLN A 63 14.04 23.73 -13.70
C GLN A 63 14.12 22.19 -13.79
N LYS A 64 15.31 21.61 -13.58
CA LYS A 64 15.52 20.16 -13.54
C LYS A 64 14.67 19.51 -12.44
N TRP A 65 14.80 19.98 -11.20
CA TRP A 65 14.07 19.38 -10.07
C TRP A 65 12.57 19.64 -10.16
N PHE A 66 12.16 20.79 -10.70
CA PHE A 66 10.75 21.06 -10.98
C PHE A 66 10.16 20.07 -11.98
N ASN A 67 10.86 19.78 -13.08
CA ASN A 67 10.43 18.80 -14.08
C ASN A 67 10.34 17.38 -13.51
N GLN A 68 11.30 16.97 -12.68
CA GLN A 68 11.23 15.68 -11.99
C GLN A 68 10.01 15.64 -11.05
N GLY A 69 9.80 16.68 -10.24
CA GLY A 69 8.64 16.79 -9.36
C GLY A 69 7.31 16.70 -10.12
N ASN A 70 7.17 17.45 -11.23
CA ASN A 70 5.96 17.39 -12.05
C ASN A 70 5.72 16.01 -12.67
N THR A 71 6.78 15.38 -13.19
CA THR A 71 6.72 14.01 -13.73
C THR A 71 6.25 13.00 -12.68
N LEU A 72 6.75 13.13 -11.43
CA LEU A 72 6.37 12.26 -10.32
C LEU A 72 4.91 12.47 -9.87
N LEU A 73 4.40 13.71 -9.90
CA LEU A 73 2.98 13.99 -9.63
C LEU A 73 2.05 13.29 -10.63
N HIS A 74 2.46 13.14 -11.90
CA HIS A 74 1.69 12.35 -12.86
C HIS A 74 1.63 10.86 -12.54
N SER A 75 2.54 10.35 -11.69
CA SER A 75 2.53 8.97 -11.19
C SER A 75 2.01 8.85 -9.75
N PHE A 76 1.42 9.92 -9.19
CA PHE A 76 0.98 9.99 -7.79
C PHE A 76 2.09 9.67 -6.77
N TRP A 77 3.33 10.01 -7.12
CA TRP A 77 4.48 9.81 -6.24
C TRP A 77 4.83 11.10 -5.48
N ASP A 78 3.86 11.53 -4.67
CA ASP A 78 3.85 12.84 -4.01
C ASP A 78 5.06 13.07 -3.10
N TYR A 79 5.50 12.04 -2.37
CA TYR A 79 6.64 12.16 -1.44
C TYR A 79 7.96 12.50 -2.17
N GLU A 80 8.27 11.85 -3.28
CA GLU A 80 9.48 12.17 -4.05
C GLU A 80 9.30 13.45 -4.88
N ALA A 81 8.07 13.78 -5.29
CA ALA A 81 7.77 15.07 -5.90
C ALA A 81 8.05 16.22 -4.92
N GLU A 82 7.56 16.12 -3.68
CA GLU A 82 7.80 17.08 -2.60
C GLU A 82 9.30 17.25 -2.35
N ARG A 83 10.08 16.15 -2.35
CA ARG A 83 11.54 16.20 -2.17
C ARG A 83 12.22 17.05 -3.25
N ALA A 84 11.82 16.84 -4.51
CA ALA A 84 12.36 17.60 -5.63
C ALA A 84 12.01 19.09 -5.52
N PHE A 85 10.76 19.42 -5.19
CA PHE A 85 10.33 20.81 -5.01
C PHE A 85 10.99 21.49 -3.80
N ARG A 86 11.19 20.80 -2.67
CA ARG A 86 11.95 21.34 -1.54
C ARG A 86 13.37 21.73 -1.93
N TRP A 87 14.05 20.86 -2.69
CA TRP A 87 15.39 21.20 -3.16
C TRP A 87 15.41 22.37 -4.13
N ALA A 88 14.44 22.43 -5.05
CA ALA A 88 14.26 23.60 -5.92
C ALA A 88 14.04 24.88 -5.09
N LEU A 89 13.30 24.80 -3.99
CA LEU A 89 13.06 25.93 -3.08
C LEU A 89 14.34 26.36 -2.34
N LYS A 90 15.19 25.41 -1.95
CA LYS A 90 16.50 25.72 -1.35
C LYS A 90 17.36 26.57 -2.28
N LEU A 91 17.30 26.27 -3.57
CA LEU A 91 18.07 26.94 -4.61
C LEU A 91 17.47 28.29 -5.02
N GLU A 92 16.14 28.44 -4.95
CA GLU A 92 15.42 29.68 -5.27
C GLU A 92 14.24 29.91 -4.31
N PRO A 93 14.47 30.48 -3.11
CA PRO A 93 13.48 30.56 -2.03
C PRO A 93 12.22 31.37 -2.32
N ASP A 94 12.27 32.27 -3.32
CA ASP A 94 11.15 33.11 -3.72
C ASP A 94 10.41 32.60 -4.97
N ASN A 95 10.67 31.36 -5.42
CA ASN A 95 10.02 30.84 -6.61
C ASN A 95 8.57 30.42 -6.34
N ALA A 96 7.63 31.20 -6.88
CA ALA A 96 6.19 30.99 -6.72
C ALA A 96 5.71 29.63 -7.28
N MET A 97 6.28 29.17 -8.40
CA MET A 97 5.89 27.90 -9.01
C MET A 97 6.37 26.71 -8.20
N VAL A 98 7.54 26.79 -7.57
CA VAL A 98 8.01 25.75 -6.64
C VAL A 98 7.05 25.59 -5.46
N TYR A 99 6.56 26.69 -4.89
CA TYR A 99 5.50 26.63 -3.86
C TYR A 99 4.19 26.03 -4.38
N TRP A 100 3.81 26.31 -5.63
CA TRP A 100 2.66 25.63 -6.28
C TRP A 100 2.88 24.13 -6.43
N GLY A 101 4.10 23.70 -6.77
CA GLY A 101 4.50 22.29 -6.81
C GLY A 101 4.39 21.62 -5.43
N LEU A 102 4.90 22.27 -4.37
CA LEU A 102 4.76 21.80 -2.99
C LEU A 102 3.29 21.69 -2.55
N ALA A 103 2.45 22.65 -2.96
CA ALA A 103 1.03 22.61 -2.68
C ALA A 103 0.34 21.41 -3.35
N ARG A 104 0.73 21.06 -4.58
CA ARG A 104 0.22 19.88 -5.30
C ARG A 104 0.71 18.55 -4.71
N ALA A 105 1.96 18.50 -4.24
CA ALA A 105 2.57 17.30 -3.66
C ALA A 105 2.13 17.02 -2.21
N THR A 106 1.26 17.86 -1.64
CA THR A 106 0.80 17.74 -0.27
C THR A 106 -0.71 17.90 -0.18
N SER A 107 -1.28 17.67 1.01
CA SER A 107 -2.71 17.76 1.25
C SER A 107 -3.02 18.55 2.53
N GLY A 108 -4.31 18.82 2.77
CA GLY A 108 -4.79 19.48 3.98
C GLY A 108 -4.17 20.85 4.21
N ASP A 109 -3.81 21.13 5.47
CA ASP A 109 -3.30 22.44 5.87
C ASP A 109 -1.90 22.74 5.34
N ARG A 110 -1.08 21.71 5.06
CA ARG A 110 0.25 21.87 4.43
C ARG A 110 0.09 22.41 3.01
N SER A 111 -0.78 21.80 2.21
CA SER A 111 -1.09 22.24 0.85
C SER A 111 -1.57 23.69 0.81
N LYS A 112 -2.49 24.06 1.71
CA LYS A 112 -2.99 25.44 1.83
C LYS A 112 -1.89 26.44 2.24
N GLN A 113 -0.96 26.05 3.10
CA GLN A 113 0.18 26.89 3.50
C GLN A 113 1.10 27.16 2.31
N PHE A 114 1.51 26.13 1.59
CA PHE A 114 2.34 26.30 0.38
C PHE A 114 1.64 27.11 -0.70
N LEU A 115 0.35 26.88 -0.92
CA LEU A 115 -0.43 27.66 -1.90
C LEU A 115 -0.46 29.15 -1.54
N ARG A 116 -0.59 29.51 -0.26
CA ARG A 116 -0.53 30.92 0.16
C ARG A 116 0.79 31.58 -0.21
N GLU A 117 1.91 30.88 -0.02
CA GLU A 117 3.23 31.38 -0.41
C GLU A 117 3.34 31.58 -1.94
N ALA A 118 2.77 30.68 -2.74
CA ALA A 118 2.68 30.84 -4.20
C ALA A 118 1.83 32.05 -4.59
N VAL A 119 0.64 32.21 -3.99
CA VAL A 119 -0.27 33.32 -4.26
C VAL A 119 0.35 34.68 -3.93
N GLN A 120 1.07 34.79 -2.82
CA GLN A 120 1.75 36.04 -2.44
C GLN A 120 2.82 36.46 -3.46
N ARG A 121 3.37 35.52 -4.24
CA ARG A 121 4.47 35.75 -5.18
C ARG A 121 4.03 35.73 -6.65
N LYS A 122 2.77 35.40 -6.97
CA LYS A 122 2.28 35.22 -8.36
C LYS A 122 2.23 36.50 -9.19
N ALA A 123 2.25 37.68 -8.58
CA ALA A 123 2.01 38.97 -9.25
C ALA A 123 3.04 39.31 -10.34
N LYS A 124 4.26 38.77 -10.25
CA LYS A 124 5.35 39.02 -11.21
C LYS A 124 5.52 37.91 -12.26
N LEU A 125 4.69 36.86 -12.21
CA LEU A 125 4.80 35.72 -13.13
C LEU A 125 4.13 36.03 -14.48
N PRO A 126 4.56 35.35 -15.55
CA PRO A 126 3.80 35.28 -16.79
C PRO A 126 2.37 34.81 -16.56
N GLU A 127 1.44 35.24 -17.41
CA GLU A 127 0.02 34.92 -17.26
C GLU A 127 -0.24 33.41 -17.17
N ARG A 128 0.45 32.60 -18.00
CA ARG A 128 0.38 31.13 -17.96
C ARG A 128 0.57 30.57 -16.54
N GLU A 129 1.67 30.91 -15.90
CA GLU A 129 2.02 30.43 -14.56
C GLU A 129 1.06 30.96 -13.48
N ARG A 130 0.69 32.23 -13.58
CA ARG A 130 -0.31 32.84 -12.68
C ARG A 130 -1.65 32.09 -12.72
N LEU A 131 -2.11 31.67 -13.91
CA LEU A 131 -3.35 30.92 -14.06
C LEU A 131 -3.29 29.53 -13.42
N TYR A 132 -2.14 28.85 -13.41
CA TYR A 132 -2.01 27.56 -12.69
C TYR A 132 -2.15 27.73 -11.18
N ILE A 133 -1.60 28.81 -10.63
CA ILE A 133 -1.75 29.15 -9.21
C ILE A 133 -3.22 29.49 -8.93
N GLU A 134 -3.86 30.29 -9.77
CA GLU A 134 -5.29 30.64 -9.65
C GLU A 134 -6.21 29.42 -9.79
N ALA A 135 -5.85 28.44 -10.63
CA ALA A 135 -6.58 27.19 -10.74
C ALA A 135 -6.54 26.43 -9.41
N LEU A 136 -5.34 26.20 -8.85
CA LEU A 136 -5.21 25.50 -7.57
C LEU A 136 -5.84 26.28 -6.40
N GLU A 137 -5.79 27.62 -6.46
CA GLU A 137 -6.50 28.49 -5.53
C GLU A 137 -8.02 28.29 -5.61
N ALA A 138 -8.60 28.15 -6.79
CA ALA A 138 -10.02 27.82 -6.96
C ALA A 138 -10.40 26.44 -6.41
N ALA A 139 -9.47 25.47 -6.47
CA ALA A 139 -9.69 24.13 -5.93
C ALA A 139 -9.65 24.09 -4.38
N LEU A 140 -8.82 24.94 -3.75
CA LEU A 140 -8.52 24.88 -2.31
C LEU A 140 -9.17 26.00 -1.48
N SER A 141 -9.71 27.05 -2.12
CA SER A 141 -10.39 28.15 -1.44
C SER A 141 -11.83 27.77 -1.11
N LEU A 142 -12.05 27.28 0.10
CA LEU A 142 -13.38 27.09 0.66
C LEU A 142 -13.99 28.45 1.02
N ASP A 143 -15.19 28.75 0.53
CA ASP A 143 -16.04 29.84 0.99
C ASP A 143 -17.04 29.28 2.02
N PRO A 144 -16.82 29.47 3.34
CA PRO A 144 -17.64 28.84 4.37
C PRO A 144 -19.12 29.25 4.35
N LEU A 145 -19.46 30.37 3.70
CA LEU A 145 -20.85 30.84 3.57
C LEU A 145 -21.59 30.16 2.41
N ARG A 146 -20.84 29.65 1.42
CA ARG A 146 -21.37 29.04 0.19
C ARG A 146 -21.12 27.54 0.11
N ASP A 147 -20.05 27.04 0.71
CA ASP A 147 -19.65 25.64 0.68
C ASP A 147 -20.14 24.97 1.97
N ARG A 148 -21.43 24.59 1.97
CA ARG A 148 -22.16 24.11 3.17
C ARG A 148 -21.96 22.62 3.48
N GLY A 149 -21.04 21.96 2.78
CA GLY A 149 -20.76 20.52 2.97
C GLY A 149 -21.90 19.60 2.51
N ASP A 150 -22.76 20.08 1.61
CA ASP A 150 -23.90 19.36 1.04
C ASP A 150 -23.56 18.53 -0.22
N GLY A 151 -22.27 18.44 -0.57
CA GLY A 151 -21.80 17.73 -1.76
C GLY A 151 -21.69 18.58 -3.03
N ASP A 152 -21.70 19.91 -2.93
CA ASP A 152 -21.47 20.78 -4.09
C ASP A 152 -20.01 20.72 -4.58
N ASN A 153 -19.78 20.14 -5.76
CA ASN A 153 -18.47 20.09 -6.45
C ASN A 153 -18.06 21.47 -7.05
N ARG A 154 -18.37 22.57 -6.38
CA ARG A 154 -18.15 23.93 -6.90
C ARG A 154 -16.68 24.25 -7.12
N THR A 155 -15.85 23.99 -6.12
CA THR A 155 -14.39 24.24 -6.20
C THR A 155 -13.76 23.44 -7.33
N GLU A 156 -14.20 22.21 -7.55
CA GLU A 156 -13.79 21.37 -8.67
C GLU A 156 -14.23 21.95 -10.03
N ARG A 157 -15.46 22.46 -10.13
CA ARG A 157 -15.94 23.14 -11.35
C ARG A 157 -15.14 24.41 -11.65
N GLU A 158 -14.86 25.24 -10.65
CA GLU A 158 -14.07 26.46 -10.83
C GLU A 158 -12.61 26.13 -11.20
N TYR A 159 -12.01 25.10 -10.59
CA TYR A 159 -10.70 24.59 -11.00
C TYR A 159 -10.67 24.20 -12.49
N ARG A 160 -11.63 23.39 -12.94
CA ARG A 160 -11.75 22.96 -14.33
C ARG A 160 -11.93 24.15 -15.28
N LYS A 161 -12.75 25.15 -14.93
CA LYS A 161 -12.93 26.38 -15.74
C LYS A 161 -11.66 27.18 -15.93
N VAL A 162 -10.82 27.29 -14.90
CA VAL A 162 -9.53 27.98 -15.02
C VAL A 162 -8.59 27.18 -15.92
N LEU A 163 -8.54 25.85 -15.80
CA LEU A 163 -7.76 25.00 -16.71
C LEU A 163 -8.23 25.11 -18.17
N GLU A 164 -9.55 25.10 -18.41
CA GLU A 164 -10.13 25.36 -19.74
C GLU A 164 -9.68 26.72 -20.29
N SER A 165 -9.66 27.75 -19.45
CA SER A 165 -9.18 29.09 -19.83
C SER A 165 -7.70 29.09 -20.20
N ILE A 166 -6.86 28.31 -19.51
CA ILE A 166 -5.45 28.11 -19.89
C ILE A 166 -5.39 27.45 -21.26
N ILE A 167 -6.13 26.36 -21.49
CA ILE A 167 -6.10 25.62 -22.77
C ILE A 167 -6.58 26.49 -23.93
N VAL A 168 -7.59 27.35 -23.73
CA VAL A 168 -8.05 28.29 -24.77
C VAL A 168 -6.97 29.32 -25.13
N LYS A 169 -6.25 29.84 -24.14
CA LYS A 169 -5.18 30.84 -24.34
C LYS A 169 -3.87 30.22 -24.83
N TYR A 170 -3.59 28.99 -24.41
CA TYR A 170 -2.35 28.24 -24.62
C TYR A 170 -2.69 26.83 -25.12
N PRO A 171 -3.18 26.65 -26.37
CA PRO A 171 -3.69 25.37 -26.87
C PRO A 171 -2.63 24.27 -27.03
N ASP A 172 -1.35 24.63 -27.02
CA ASP A 172 -0.20 23.72 -27.02
C ASP A 172 0.24 23.31 -25.61
N ASP A 173 -0.40 23.83 -24.56
CA ASP A 173 -0.10 23.49 -23.18
C ASP A 173 -0.62 22.10 -22.83
N LEU A 174 0.26 21.10 -22.94
CA LEU A 174 -0.06 19.71 -22.64
C LEU A 174 -0.35 19.50 -21.15
N GLU A 175 0.28 20.26 -20.27
CA GLU A 175 0.13 20.11 -18.82
C GLU A 175 -1.23 20.62 -18.36
N ALA A 176 -1.73 21.71 -18.95
CA ALA A 176 -3.09 22.18 -18.68
C ALA A 176 -4.14 21.14 -19.11
N LYS A 177 -3.95 20.53 -20.28
CA LYS A 177 -4.79 19.42 -20.77
C LYS A 177 -4.69 18.20 -19.87
N ALA A 178 -3.48 17.84 -19.43
CA ALA A 178 -3.26 16.70 -18.56
C ALA A 178 -3.94 16.89 -17.19
N LEU A 179 -3.85 18.08 -16.60
CA LEU A 179 -4.55 18.40 -15.35
C LEU A 179 -6.07 18.45 -15.53
N LEU A 180 -6.58 18.89 -16.67
CA LEU A 180 -8.02 18.86 -16.95
C LEU A 180 -8.51 17.41 -17.13
N ALA A 181 -7.74 16.58 -17.82
CA ALA A 181 -8.02 15.15 -17.96
C ALA A 181 -7.98 14.43 -16.61
N TYR A 182 -7.00 14.73 -15.76
CA TYR A 182 -6.92 14.24 -14.38
C TYR A 182 -8.16 14.65 -13.58
N ALA A 183 -8.58 15.92 -13.69
CA ALA A 183 -9.75 16.42 -12.99
C ALA A 183 -11.04 15.75 -13.49
N GLY A 184 -11.14 15.37 -14.76
CA GLY A 184 -12.37 14.85 -15.39
C GLY A 184 -12.46 13.32 -15.54
N MET A 185 -11.42 12.56 -15.17
CA MET A 185 -11.39 11.11 -15.36
C MET A 185 -12.48 10.41 -14.54
N GLY A 186 -13.17 9.44 -15.13
CA GLY A 186 -14.24 8.68 -14.47
C GLY A 186 -15.63 9.32 -14.57
N ASP A 187 -15.72 10.66 -14.50
CA ASP A 187 -16.99 11.42 -14.56
C ASP A 187 -17.38 11.81 -15.98
N ASN A 188 -16.45 12.34 -16.78
CA ASN A 188 -16.67 12.74 -18.17
C ASN A 188 -15.82 11.88 -19.10
N ARG A 189 -16.04 10.56 -19.10
CA ARG A 189 -15.13 9.59 -19.71
C ARG A 189 -14.79 9.89 -21.17
N TYR A 190 -15.80 10.19 -21.99
CA TYR A 190 -15.57 10.43 -23.41
C TYR A 190 -14.90 11.78 -23.68
N GLY A 191 -15.30 12.85 -22.97
CA GLY A 191 -14.64 14.15 -23.09
C GLY A 191 -13.17 14.10 -22.65
N THR A 192 -12.91 13.44 -21.52
CA THR A 192 -11.56 13.21 -21.00
C THR A 192 -10.71 12.38 -21.97
N GLU A 193 -11.27 11.33 -22.58
CA GLU A 193 -10.56 10.54 -23.60
C GLU A 193 -10.14 11.40 -24.80
N ARG A 194 -10.98 12.34 -25.27
CA ARG A 194 -10.61 13.24 -26.38
C ARG A 194 -9.44 14.15 -26.01
N ILE A 195 -9.45 14.72 -24.81
CA ILE A 195 -8.35 15.55 -24.31
C ILE A 195 -7.06 14.71 -24.22
N ILE A 196 -7.14 13.49 -23.70
CA ILE A 196 -6.00 12.56 -23.61
C ILE A 196 -5.44 12.24 -25.00
N GLN A 197 -6.30 11.97 -25.99
CA GLN A 197 -5.88 11.69 -27.36
C GLN A 197 -5.14 12.89 -27.99
N GLU A 198 -5.56 14.13 -27.71
CA GLU A 198 -4.83 15.32 -28.15
C GLU A 198 -3.42 15.40 -27.54
N ILE A 199 -3.27 15.04 -26.26
CA ILE A 199 -1.96 15.00 -25.60
C ILE A 199 -1.09 13.93 -26.26
N LEU A 200 -1.59 12.69 -26.37
CA LEU A 200 -0.83 11.56 -26.90
C LEU A 200 -0.47 11.71 -28.39
N ALA A 201 -1.24 12.49 -29.15
CA ALA A 201 -0.89 12.83 -30.54
C ALA A 201 0.38 13.71 -30.63
N LYS A 202 0.65 14.55 -29.62
CA LYS A 202 1.81 15.45 -29.58
C LYS A 202 2.96 14.89 -28.74
N ALA A 203 2.64 14.22 -27.64
CA ALA A 203 3.55 13.58 -26.72
C ALA A 203 3.12 12.13 -26.48
N PRO A 204 3.47 11.19 -27.40
CA PRO A 204 3.06 9.80 -27.32
C PRO A 204 3.53 9.05 -26.06
N ASP A 205 4.50 9.62 -25.34
CA ASP A 205 5.10 9.05 -24.13
C ASP A 205 4.81 9.89 -22.89
N HIS A 206 3.75 10.70 -22.90
CA HIS A 206 3.37 11.49 -21.74
C HIS A 206 2.84 10.55 -20.62
N PRO A 207 3.52 10.42 -19.47
CA PRO A 207 3.14 9.45 -18.43
C PRO A 207 1.77 9.76 -17.83
N GLY A 208 1.47 11.04 -17.56
CA GLY A 208 0.17 11.50 -17.09
C GLY A 208 -0.98 11.09 -18.00
N ALA A 209 -0.91 11.36 -19.32
CA ALA A 209 -1.97 11.01 -20.25
C ALA A 209 -2.27 9.50 -20.30
N HIS A 210 -1.24 8.65 -20.31
CA HIS A 210 -1.46 7.20 -20.24
C HIS A 210 -2.06 6.76 -18.90
N HIS A 211 -1.54 7.29 -17.80
CA HIS A 211 -2.05 7.00 -16.47
C HIS A 211 -3.52 7.38 -16.31
N TYR A 212 -3.88 8.60 -16.73
CA TYR A 212 -5.25 9.11 -16.64
C TYR A 212 -6.19 8.34 -17.57
N ARG A 213 -5.72 7.88 -18.74
CA ARG A 213 -6.51 6.98 -19.61
C ARG A 213 -6.85 5.66 -18.91
N ILE A 214 -5.92 5.10 -18.14
CA ILE A 214 -6.16 3.88 -17.37
C ILE A 214 -7.25 4.13 -16.32
N HIS A 215 -7.12 5.18 -15.51
CA HIS A 215 -8.16 5.56 -14.54
C HIS A 215 -9.51 5.91 -15.18
N ASN A 216 -9.49 6.47 -16.39
CA ASN A 216 -10.70 6.86 -17.09
C ASN A 216 -11.54 5.65 -17.58
N TRP A 217 -10.93 4.47 -17.75
CA TRP A 217 -11.60 3.29 -18.33
C TRP A 217 -11.61 2.06 -17.42
N ASN A 218 -10.77 1.98 -16.38
CA ASN A 218 -10.63 0.78 -15.55
C ASN A 218 -11.97 0.21 -15.01
N TYR A 219 -12.92 1.07 -14.61
CA TYR A 219 -14.23 0.65 -14.07
C TYR A 219 -15.33 0.43 -15.11
N HIS A 220 -15.14 0.90 -16.36
CA HIS A 220 -16.18 0.82 -17.38
C HIS A 220 -15.52 0.74 -18.75
N GLU A 221 -15.68 -0.39 -19.44
CA GLU A 221 -15.01 -0.68 -20.73
C GLU A 221 -13.46 -0.66 -20.65
N PRO A 222 -12.85 -1.44 -19.73
CA PRO A 222 -11.40 -1.43 -19.47
C PRO A 222 -10.53 -1.75 -20.69
N GLU A 223 -11.08 -2.42 -21.71
CA GLU A 223 -10.39 -2.72 -22.96
C GLU A 223 -9.86 -1.47 -23.68
N GLN A 224 -10.48 -0.31 -23.49
CA GLN A 224 -10.05 0.96 -24.09
C GLN A 224 -8.67 1.41 -23.60
N ALA A 225 -8.25 0.98 -22.41
CA ALA A 225 -6.98 1.39 -21.82
C ALA A 225 -5.80 0.48 -22.15
N LEU A 226 -5.99 -0.67 -22.83
CA LEU A 226 -4.95 -1.70 -22.97
C LEU A 226 -3.65 -1.19 -23.63
N ASP A 227 -3.75 -0.32 -24.62
CA ASP A 227 -2.57 0.26 -25.26
C ASP A 227 -1.81 1.20 -24.31
N SER A 228 -2.53 1.96 -23.46
CA SER A 228 -1.93 2.78 -22.41
C SER A 228 -1.35 1.93 -21.27
N CYS A 229 -1.99 0.82 -20.90
CA CYS A 229 -1.47 -0.12 -19.90
C CYS A 229 -0.08 -0.62 -20.30
N ARG A 230 0.08 -1.02 -21.57
CA ARG A 230 1.38 -1.41 -22.11
C ARG A 230 2.35 -0.24 -22.11
N ARG A 231 1.97 0.89 -22.72
CA ARG A 231 2.90 2.01 -22.93
C ARG A 231 3.38 2.61 -21.62
N TYR A 232 2.49 2.82 -20.65
CA TYR A 232 2.83 3.41 -19.35
C TYR A 232 3.89 2.60 -18.60
N GLY A 233 3.73 1.27 -18.55
CA GLY A 233 4.70 0.37 -17.93
C GLY A 233 6.05 0.32 -18.65
N GLU A 234 6.10 0.64 -19.95
CA GLU A 234 7.34 0.71 -20.73
C GLU A 234 8.11 2.03 -20.50
N ILE A 235 7.40 3.16 -20.39
CA ILE A 235 8.02 4.50 -20.31
C ILE A 235 8.37 4.93 -18.89
N ALA A 236 7.67 4.40 -17.88
CA ALA A 236 7.87 4.75 -16.48
C ALA A 236 8.18 3.54 -15.55
N PRO A 237 9.04 2.57 -15.93
CA PRO A 237 9.31 1.37 -15.14
C PRO A 237 10.05 1.63 -13.81
N GLY A 238 10.53 2.85 -13.57
CA GLY A 238 11.08 3.29 -12.29
C GLY A 238 10.01 3.61 -11.24
N SER A 239 8.75 3.80 -11.64
CA SER A 239 7.62 4.08 -10.75
C SER A 239 6.83 2.81 -10.46
N GLY A 240 6.73 2.43 -9.19
CA GLY A 240 5.90 1.31 -8.77
C GLY A 240 4.43 1.50 -9.14
N HIS A 241 3.90 2.72 -9.02
CA HIS A 241 2.53 3.06 -9.41
C HIS A 241 2.29 2.91 -10.93
N ALA A 242 3.28 3.25 -11.75
CA ALA A 242 3.18 3.13 -13.20
C ALA A 242 3.13 1.67 -13.68
N LEU A 243 3.77 0.77 -12.94
CA LEU A 243 3.70 -0.67 -13.17
C LEU A 243 2.43 -1.29 -12.54
N HIS A 244 1.93 -0.70 -11.46
CA HIS A 244 0.75 -1.14 -10.73
C HIS A 244 -0.55 -0.94 -11.52
N MET A 245 -0.82 0.30 -11.96
CA MET A 245 -2.10 0.66 -12.59
C MET A 245 -2.49 -0.20 -13.80
N PRO A 246 -1.56 -0.58 -14.71
CA PRO A 246 -1.85 -1.55 -15.76
C PRO A 246 -2.44 -2.88 -15.24
N GLY A 247 -1.97 -3.36 -14.09
CA GLY A 247 -2.39 -4.63 -13.53
C GLY A 247 -3.86 -4.68 -13.12
N HIS A 248 -4.47 -3.54 -12.76
CA HIS A 248 -5.92 -3.45 -12.54
C HIS A 248 -6.70 -3.78 -13.81
N VAL A 249 -6.40 -3.09 -14.91
CA VAL A 249 -7.08 -3.32 -16.20
C VAL A 249 -6.87 -4.75 -16.67
N TYR A 250 -5.63 -5.24 -16.63
CA TYR A 250 -5.33 -6.62 -17.02
C TYR A 250 -6.12 -7.64 -16.19
N ALA A 251 -6.23 -7.45 -14.87
CA ALA A 251 -7.04 -8.32 -14.02
C ALA A 251 -8.53 -8.25 -14.38
N THR A 252 -9.10 -7.05 -14.55
CA THR A 252 -10.52 -6.87 -14.90
C THR A 252 -10.88 -7.55 -16.23
N VAL A 253 -9.99 -7.49 -17.23
CA VAL A 253 -10.25 -8.15 -18.54
C VAL A 253 -9.86 -9.63 -18.58
N GLY A 254 -9.41 -10.22 -17.47
CA GLY A 254 -9.01 -11.63 -17.39
C GLY A 254 -7.65 -11.94 -18.04
N MET A 255 -6.81 -10.91 -18.26
CA MET A 255 -5.42 -11.05 -18.69
C MET A 255 -4.49 -11.32 -17.50
N TRP A 256 -4.71 -12.44 -16.82
CA TRP A 256 -4.07 -12.76 -15.53
C TRP A 256 -2.55 -12.85 -15.58
N HIS A 257 -1.95 -13.31 -16.68
CA HIS A 257 -0.49 -13.37 -16.77
C HIS A 257 0.13 -11.97 -16.90
N GLU A 258 -0.48 -11.08 -17.68
CA GLU A 258 -0.04 -9.68 -17.78
C GLU A 258 -0.27 -8.93 -16.46
N ALA A 259 -1.40 -9.19 -15.79
CA ALA A 259 -1.68 -8.66 -14.46
C ALA A 259 -0.59 -9.08 -13.45
N ALA A 260 -0.18 -10.35 -13.47
CA ALA A 260 0.87 -10.86 -12.58
C ALA A 260 2.22 -10.21 -12.86
N ILE A 261 2.58 -10.05 -14.13
CA ILE A 261 3.81 -9.35 -14.54
C ILE A 261 3.79 -7.90 -14.05
N ALA A 262 2.68 -7.19 -14.25
CA ALA A 262 2.52 -5.80 -13.83
C ALA A 262 2.66 -5.66 -12.30
N MET A 263 1.87 -6.42 -11.53
CA MET A 263 1.87 -6.32 -10.06
C MET A 263 3.15 -6.85 -9.41
N ASP A 264 3.79 -7.90 -9.93
CA ASP A 264 5.08 -8.35 -9.42
C ASP A 264 6.20 -7.36 -9.77
N SER A 265 6.21 -6.79 -10.98
CA SER A 265 7.16 -5.73 -11.34
C SER A 265 7.03 -4.50 -10.43
N ALA A 266 5.79 -4.08 -10.15
CA ALA A 266 5.50 -2.98 -9.21
C ALA A 266 5.99 -3.32 -7.80
N THR A 267 5.64 -4.50 -7.28
CA THR A 267 6.03 -4.95 -5.94
C THR A 267 7.55 -5.05 -5.79
N ARG A 268 8.26 -5.52 -6.82
CA ARG A 268 9.74 -5.59 -6.86
C ARG A 268 10.38 -4.21 -6.87
N THR A 269 9.84 -3.29 -7.68
CA THR A 269 10.30 -1.90 -7.76
C THR A 269 10.19 -1.20 -6.42
N GLU A 270 9.06 -1.35 -5.72
CA GLU A 270 8.85 -0.81 -4.37
C GLU A 270 9.83 -1.41 -3.36
N LYS A 271 10.06 -2.72 -3.39
CA LYS A 271 11.06 -3.37 -2.50
C LYS A 271 12.47 -2.87 -2.76
N ARG A 272 12.88 -2.71 -4.02
CA ARG A 272 14.19 -2.14 -4.37
C ARG A 272 14.31 -0.72 -3.82
N LEU A 273 13.32 0.12 -4.08
CA LEU A 273 13.27 1.51 -3.61
C LEU A 273 13.35 1.58 -2.08
N MET A 274 12.61 0.74 -1.35
CA MET A 274 12.68 0.67 0.10
C MET A 274 14.09 0.39 0.61
N ARG A 275 14.83 -0.53 -0.03
CA ARG A 275 16.21 -0.84 0.32
C ARG A 275 17.16 0.32 0.01
N GLU A 276 16.99 1.00 -1.12
CA GLU A 276 17.85 2.11 -1.57
C GLU A 276 17.60 3.40 -0.77
N THR A 277 16.38 3.60 -0.29
CA THR A 277 15.98 4.83 0.41
C THR A 277 15.87 4.67 1.92
N LEU A 278 16.14 3.48 2.46
CA LEU A 278 16.01 3.13 3.87
C LEU A 278 14.59 3.38 4.40
N THR A 279 13.58 3.03 3.59
CA THR A 279 12.16 3.15 3.94
C THR A 279 11.53 1.77 4.15
N PHE A 280 10.31 1.74 4.68
CA PHE A 280 9.64 0.54 5.14
C PHE A 280 8.29 0.31 4.44
N PRO A 281 7.71 -0.90 4.53
CA PRO A 281 6.39 -1.19 3.96
C PRO A 281 5.27 -0.22 4.33
N PHE A 282 5.32 0.39 5.51
CA PHE A 282 4.32 1.35 5.97
C PHE A 282 4.56 2.79 5.48
N ASN A 283 5.68 3.06 4.80
CA ASN A 283 5.91 4.33 4.11
C ASN A 283 5.32 4.34 2.69
N HIS A 284 5.01 3.16 2.14
CA HIS A 284 4.55 3.00 0.76
C HIS A 284 3.24 2.22 0.74
N TRP A 285 2.11 2.92 0.66
CA TRP A 285 0.79 2.29 0.61
C TRP A 285 0.68 1.26 -0.53
N ASN A 286 1.35 1.52 -1.65
CA ASN A 286 1.45 0.64 -2.81
C ASN A 286 1.93 -0.76 -2.47
N TYR A 287 2.89 -0.93 -1.57
CA TYR A 287 3.44 -2.26 -1.30
C TYR A 287 2.40 -3.23 -0.74
N GLY A 288 1.65 -2.78 0.27
CA GLY A 288 0.58 -3.56 0.88
C GLY A 288 -0.48 -3.96 -0.16
N HIS A 289 -0.88 -2.98 -0.96
CA HIS A 289 -1.88 -3.12 -2.01
C HIS A 289 -1.41 -4.07 -3.13
N ASN A 290 -0.27 -3.77 -3.75
CA ASN A 290 0.30 -4.53 -4.86
C ASN A 290 0.52 -5.99 -4.50
N ARG A 291 1.01 -6.27 -3.29
CA ARG A 291 1.27 -7.66 -2.88
C ARG A 291 -0.02 -8.43 -2.62
N ASN A 292 -1.03 -7.81 -2.02
CA ASN A 292 -2.36 -8.42 -1.85
C ASN A 292 -3.01 -8.68 -3.21
N TYR A 293 -2.90 -7.73 -4.14
CA TYR A 293 -3.37 -7.87 -5.51
C TYR A 293 -2.65 -8.99 -6.25
N LEU A 294 -1.32 -9.08 -6.14
CA LEU A 294 -0.54 -10.16 -6.72
C LEU A 294 -0.94 -11.53 -6.15
N SER A 295 -1.19 -11.64 -4.84
CA SER A 295 -1.72 -12.89 -4.26
C SER A 295 -3.07 -13.26 -4.89
N TYR A 296 -3.98 -12.30 -5.08
CA TYR A 296 -5.26 -12.55 -5.77
C TYR A 296 -5.06 -13.00 -7.23
N ILE A 297 -4.18 -12.35 -7.98
CA ILE A 297 -3.87 -12.76 -9.36
C ILE A 297 -3.26 -14.18 -9.39
N GLN A 298 -2.37 -14.49 -8.46
CA GLN A 298 -1.77 -15.82 -8.33
C GLN A 298 -2.81 -16.90 -7.98
N GLU A 299 -3.84 -16.56 -7.20
CA GLU A 299 -5.00 -17.45 -7.01
C GLU A 299 -5.67 -17.79 -8.34
N GLN A 300 -5.87 -16.79 -9.22
CA GLN A 300 -6.47 -16.97 -10.55
C GLN A 300 -5.57 -17.73 -11.53
N LEU A 301 -4.26 -17.74 -11.31
CA LEU A 301 -3.30 -18.52 -12.09
C LEU A 301 -3.08 -19.94 -11.54
N GLY A 302 -3.73 -20.31 -10.42
CA GLY A 302 -3.52 -21.61 -9.77
C GLY A 302 -2.18 -21.72 -9.04
N MET A 303 -1.53 -20.61 -8.70
CA MET A 303 -0.26 -20.56 -7.99
C MET A 303 -0.50 -20.40 -6.49
N ALA A 304 -1.05 -21.45 -5.85
CA ALA A 304 -1.44 -21.44 -4.44
C ALA A 304 -0.27 -21.12 -3.52
N GLU A 305 0.87 -21.78 -3.72
CA GLU A 305 2.03 -21.60 -2.85
C GLU A 305 2.62 -20.18 -2.99
N ALA A 306 2.60 -19.60 -4.19
CA ALA A 306 3.03 -18.22 -4.41
C ALA A 306 2.10 -17.19 -3.74
N ALA A 307 0.77 -17.43 -3.81
CA ALA A 307 -0.24 -16.57 -3.20
C ALA A 307 -0.11 -16.57 -1.66
N ILE A 308 0.05 -17.77 -1.06
CA ILE A 308 0.26 -17.97 0.39
C ILE A 308 1.57 -17.32 0.83
N PHE A 309 2.65 -17.52 0.09
CA PHE A 309 3.94 -16.87 0.35
C PHE A 309 3.81 -15.34 0.35
N GLY A 310 3.04 -14.78 -0.60
CA GLY A 310 2.79 -13.34 -0.65
C GLY A 310 1.99 -12.79 0.52
N ALA A 311 0.94 -13.52 0.91
CA ALA A 311 0.16 -13.17 2.08
C ALA A 311 1.00 -13.20 3.37
N ARG A 312 1.89 -14.20 3.50
CA ARG A 312 2.83 -14.31 4.63
C ARG A 312 3.77 -13.10 4.70
N GLN A 313 4.33 -12.64 3.57
CA GLN A 313 5.18 -11.45 3.55
C GLN A 313 4.49 -10.19 4.07
N LEU A 314 3.18 -10.04 3.81
CA LEU A 314 2.40 -8.93 4.33
C LEU A 314 2.11 -9.06 5.82
N ILE A 315 1.80 -10.28 6.27
CA ILE A 315 1.60 -10.58 7.69
C ILE A 315 2.87 -10.31 8.49
N ASP A 316 4.03 -10.67 7.93
CA ASP A 316 5.35 -10.60 8.57
C ASP A 316 6.07 -9.26 8.37
N ALA A 317 5.56 -8.39 7.48
CA ALA A 317 6.10 -7.06 7.27
C ALA A 317 6.14 -6.22 8.58
N PRO A 318 7.15 -5.35 8.76
CA PRO A 318 7.26 -4.44 9.88
C PRO A 318 5.97 -3.66 10.15
N LYS A 319 5.65 -3.51 11.44
CA LYS A 319 4.52 -2.72 11.91
C LYS A 319 5.01 -1.34 12.35
N ASP A 320 4.13 -0.36 12.26
CA ASP A 320 4.37 1.01 12.71
C ASP A 320 3.12 1.50 13.47
N PRO A 321 3.26 2.13 14.65
CA PRO A 321 2.11 2.54 15.47
C PRO A 321 1.19 3.53 14.76
N LYS A 322 1.75 4.43 13.94
CA LYS A 322 1.00 5.49 13.25
C LYS A 322 0.40 4.97 11.94
N ASN A 323 1.18 4.22 11.17
CA ASN A 323 0.89 3.91 9.77
C ASN A 323 0.48 2.45 9.50
N ASN A 324 0.53 1.55 10.49
CA ASN A 324 0.12 0.14 10.34
C ASN A 324 -0.76 -0.31 11.52
N SER A 325 -1.90 0.37 11.68
CA SER A 325 -2.93 0.06 12.68
C SER A 325 -3.80 -1.13 12.27
N ASP A 326 -4.84 -1.43 13.07
CA ASP A 326 -5.86 -2.42 12.73
C ASP A 326 -6.85 -1.98 11.64
N ALA A 327 -6.55 -0.88 10.95
CA ALA A 327 -7.32 -0.41 9.81
C ALA A 327 -7.41 -1.49 8.69
N PRO A 328 -8.53 -1.57 7.95
CA PRO A 328 -8.74 -2.59 6.90
C PRO A 328 -7.69 -2.58 5.78
N HIS A 329 -7.12 -1.41 5.47
CA HIS A 329 -6.18 -1.22 4.36
C HIS A 329 -4.71 -1.30 4.77
N SER A 330 -4.40 -1.52 6.05
CA SER A 330 -3.02 -1.70 6.49
C SER A 330 -2.42 -2.97 5.87
N SER A 331 -1.11 -2.97 5.58
CA SER A 331 -0.42 -4.11 4.96
C SER A 331 -0.70 -5.42 5.71
N HIS A 332 -0.77 -5.37 7.05
CA HIS A 332 -1.06 -6.54 7.86
C HIS A 332 -2.50 -7.06 7.66
N SER A 333 -3.50 -6.17 7.68
CA SER A 333 -4.90 -6.52 7.40
C SER A 333 -5.09 -7.05 5.97
N GLN A 334 -4.33 -6.52 4.99
CA GLN A 334 -4.35 -7.05 3.62
C GLN A 334 -3.75 -8.46 3.57
N GLY A 335 -2.66 -8.71 4.30
CA GLY A 335 -2.03 -10.03 4.41
C GLY A 335 -2.94 -11.10 5.02
N ILE A 336 -3.65 -10.77 6.09
CA ILE A 336 -4.65 -11.67 6.71
C ILE A 336 -5.75 -12.03 5.71
N ARG A 337 -6.27 -11.04 4.98
CA ARG A 337 -7.29 -11.26 3.94
C ARG A 337 -6.76 -12.16 2.82
N ALA A 338 -5.59 -11.84 2.26
CA ALA A 338 -4.97 -12.64 1.21
C ALA A 338 -4.71 -14.09 1.64
N MET A 339 -4.25 -14.29 2.90
CA MET A 339 -4.02 -15.63 3.45
C MET A 339 -5.33 -16.41 3.54
N LEU A 340 -6.38 -15.78 4.09
CA LEU A 340 -7.71 -16.39 4.17
C LEU A 340 -8.23 -16.80 2.79
N ARG A 341 -8.17 -15.90 1.79
CA ARG A 341 -8.64 -16.18 0.43
C ARG A 341 -7.92 -17.38 -0.18
N ALA A 342 -6.59 -17.35 -0.18
CA ALA A 342 -5.78 -18.40 -0.78
C ALA A 342 -6.07 -19.77 -0.13
N LEU A 343 -6.10 -19.83 1.20
CA LEU A 343 -6.33 -21.09 1.91
C LEU A 343 -7.76 -21.63 1.70
N VAL A 344 -8.78 -20.76 1.63
CA VAL A 344 -10.16 -21.16 1.35
C VAL A 344 -10.29 -21.69 -0.09
N LYS A 345 -9.85 -20.92 -1.09
CA LYS A 345 -9.95 -21.30 -2.51
C LYS A 345 -9.24 -22.62 -2.82
N PHE A 346 -8.03 -22.79 -2.28
CA PHE A 346 -7.23 -23.99 -2.48
C PHE A 346 -7.48 -25.09 -1.44
N ARG A 347 -8.55 -24.95 -0.64
CA ARG A 347 -9.06 -25.97 0.29
C ARG A 347 -8.01 -26.48 1.28
N ARG A 348 -7.13 -25.58 1.75
CA ARG A 348 -6.07 -25.87 2.72
C ARG A 348 -6.62 -25.90 4.15
N TRP A 349 -7.57 -26.81 4.40
CA TRP A 349 -8.37 -26.83 5.63
C TRP A 349 -7.55 -26.95 6.91
N ASN A 350 -6.56 -27.83 6.94
CA ASN A 350 -5.69 -27.99 8.11
C ASN A 350 -4.89 -26.72 8.41
N ALA A 351 -4.43 -26.00 7.38
CA ALA A 351 -3.71 -24.74 7.56
C ALA A 351 -4.63 -23.62 8.09
N LEU A 352 -5.91 -23.57 7.70
CA LEU A 352 -6.89 -22.63 8.27
C LEU A 352 -7.12 -22.86 9.77
N LEU A 353 -7.05 -24.12 10.23
CA LEU A 353 -7.24 -24.48 11.64
C LEU A 353 -5.98 -24.31 12.50
N ASP A 354 -4.80 -24.18 11.89
CA ASP A 354 -3.55 -23.89 12.61
C ASP A 354 -3.51 -22.42 13.02
N SER A 355 -3.50 -22.16 14.33
CA SER A 355 -3.46 -20.82 14.91
C SER A 355 -2.20 -20.02 14.59
N ARG A 356 -1.14 -20.68 14.11
CA ARG A 356 0.10 -20.04 13.65
C ARG A 356 -0.03 -19.51 12.21
N THR A 357 -1.00 -19.99 11.45
CA THR A 357 -1.16 -19.61 10.05
C THR A 357 -1.70 -18.20 9.91
N ILE A 358 -2.80 -17.87 10.57
CA ILE A 358 -3.39 -16.53 10.53
C ILE A 358 -3.36 -15.93 11.95
N PRO A 359 -2.63 -14.83 12.17
CA PRO A 359 -2.56 -14.18 13.48
C PRO A 359 -3.81 -13.35 13.74
N TRP A 360 -4.96 -14.01 13.95
CA TRP A 360 -6.24 -13.37 14.22
C TRP A 360 -6.15 -12.42 15.42
N ARG A 361 -6.60 -11.18 15.24
CA ARG A 361 -6.62 -10.14 16.28
C ARG A 361 -7.96 -10.10 17.00
N ASP A 362 -7.99 -9.42 18.13
CA ASP A 362 -9.19 -9.19 18.93
C ASP A 362 -10.06 -8.03 18.38
N ILE A 363 -10.34 -8.06 17.08
CA ILE A 363 -11.23 -7.10 16.39
C ILE A 363 -12.39 -7.83 15.71
N PHE A 364 -13.51 -7.14 15.50
CA PHE A 364 -14.73 -7.75 14.94
C PHE A 364 -14.48 -8.49 13.63
N MET A 365 -13.77 -7.84 12.68
CA MET A 365 -13.50 -8.42 11.36
C MET A 365 -12.71 -9.73 11.44
N ASP A 366 -11.71 -9.81 12.32
CA ASP A 366 -10.87 -10.99 12.49
C ASP A 366 -11.63 -12.12 13.23
N LYS A 367 -12.44 -11.79 14.24
CA LYS A 367 -13.33 -12.77 14.92
C LYS A 367 -14.31 -13.42 13.94
N MET A 368 -14.96 -12.58 13.14
CA MET A 368 -15.91 -13.00 12.11
C MET A 368 -15.24 -13.89 11.07
N ASN A 369 -14.10 -13.46 10.52
CA ASN A 369 -13.37 -14.23 9.51
C ASN A 369 -12.75 -15.51 10.06
N LYS A 370 -12.33 -15.53 11.33
CA LYS A 370 -11.87 -16.75 12.01
C LYS A 370 -12.99 -17.77 12.12
N ALA A 371 -14.16 -17.38 12.63
CA ALA A 371 -15.31 -18.28 12.75
C ALA A 371 -15.75 -18.80 11.37
N TYR A 372 -15.75 -17.92 10.36
CA TYR A 372 -15.98 -18.32 8.96
C TYR A 372 -14.98 -19.37 8.48
N ALA A 373 -13.68 -19.12 8.68
CA ALA A 373 -12.61 -20.03 8.27
C ALA A 373 -12.72 -21.40 8.95
N GLU A 374 -12.99 -21.42 10.26
CA GLU A 374 -13.15 -22.65 11.05
C GLU A 374 -14.38 -23.45 10.58
N THR A 375 -15.53 -22.81 10.37
CA THR A 375 -16.72 -23.48 9.81
C THR A 375 -16.42 -24.07 8.44
N ARG A 376 -15.81 -23.29 7.54
CA ARG A 376 -15.43 -23.74 6.18
C ARG A 376 -14.48 -24.94 6.22
N ALA A 377 -13.45 -24.89 7.06
CA ALA A 377 -12.48 -25.97 7.20
C ALA A 377 -13.11 -27.25 7.76
N HIS A 378 -13.93 -27.15 8.81
CA HIS A 378 -14.61 -28.31 9.38
C HIS A 378 -15.62 -28.95 8.43
N LEU A 379 -16.38 -28.15 7.67
CA LEU A 379 -17.23 -28.67 6.58
C LEU A 379 -16.39 -29.40 5.52
N GLY A 380 -15.26 -28.82 5.12
CA GLY A 380 -14.35 -29.41 4.14
C GLY A 380 -13.69 -30.71 4.60
N LEU A 381 -13.53 -30.90 5.91
CA LEU A 381 -13.02 -32.13 6.55
C LEU A 381 -14.13 -33.12 6.93
N GLY A 382 -15.40 -32.77 6.72
CA GLY A 382 -16.55 -33.61 7.08
C GLY A 382 -16.89 -33.65 8.57
N ASP A 383 -16.30 -32.79 9.41
CA ASP A 383 -16.58 -32.70 10.85
C ASP A 383 -17.77 -31.76 11.10
N LEU A 384 -18.99 -32.28 10.91
CA LEU A 384 -20.21 -31.48 11.02
C LEU A 384 -20.43 -30.91 12.44
N ALA A 385 -20.05 -31.66 13.48
CA ALA A 385 -20.22 -31.22 14.86
C ALA A 385 -19.36 -29.98 15.15
N LYS A 386 -18.10 -29.97 14.72
CA LYS A 386 -17.24 -28.77 14.88
C LYS A 386 -17.64 -27.64 13.93
N ALA A 387 -18.12 -27.96 12.73
CA ALA A 387 -18.65 -26.95 11.81
C ALA A 387 -19.84 -26.18 12.42
N GLU A 388 -20.76 -26.90 13.06
CA GLU A 388 -21.91 -26.33 13.76
C GLU A 388 -21.49 -25.44 14.94
N LEU A 389 -20.50 -25.88 15.72
CA LEU A 389 -19.98 -25.09 16.83
C LEU A 389 -19.32 -23.78 16.34
N ALA A 390 -18.51 -23.85 15.28
CA ALA A 390 -17.88 -22.67 14.68
C ALA A 390 -18.94 -21.73 14.04
N LEU A 391 -19.98 -22.29 13.41
CA LEU A 391 -21.08 -21.51 12.87
C LEU A 391 -21.84 -20.77 13.98
N ALA A 392 -22.12 -21.43 15.10
CA ALA A 392 -22.74 -20.77 16.25
C ALA A 392 -21.87 -19.63 16.81
N ALA A 393 -20.53 -19.78 16.79
CA ALA A 393 -19.62 -18.70 17.16
C ALA A 393 -19.68 -17.50 16.18
N HIS A 394 -19.81 -17.77 14.87
CA HIS A 394 -20.07 -16.72 13.87
C HIS A 394 -21.39 -16.01 14.14
N GLU A 395 -22.48 -16.77 14.34
CA GLU A 395 -23.81 -16.21 14.60
C GLU A 395 -23.89 -15.38 15.87
N ALA A 396 -23.13 -15.75 16.91
CA ALA A 396 -23.05 -14.99 18.15
C ALA A 396 -22.49 -13.58 17.97
N LEU A 397 -21.72 -13.31 16.90
CA LEU A 397 -21.20 -11.98 16.58
C LEU A 397 -22.28 -11.02 16.06
N ARG A 398 -23.46 -11.51 15.71
CA ARG A 398 -24.61 -10.66 15.30
C ARG A 398 -24.89 -9.55 16.32
N LYS A 399 -24.72 -9.83 17.61
CA LYS A 399 -24.92 -8.87 18.71
C LYS A 399 -23.96 -7.67 18.69
N GLU A 400 -22.86 -7.76 17.95
CA GLU A 400 -21.84 -6.72 17.84
C GLU A 400 -21.97 -5.90 16.54
N LEU A 401 -22.89 -6.26 15.63
CA LEU A 401 -23.05 -5.60 14.33
C LEU A 401 -23.44 -4.13 14.43
N ASP A 402 -24.24 -3.73 15.41
CA ASP A 402 -24.64 -2.32 15.57
C ASP A 402 -23.43 -1.39 15.76
N LYS A 403 -22.36 -1.90 16.37
CA LYS A 403 -21.08 -1.19 16.56
C LYS A 403 -20.13 -1.36 15.38
N ASN A 404 -20.47 -2.22 14.42
CA ASN A 404 -19.64 -2.68 13.33
C ASN A 404 -20.38 -2.63 11.97
N LYS A 405 -21.29 -1.66 11.81
CA LYS A 405 -22.17 -1.52 10.62
C LYS A 405 -21.45 -1.60 9.27
N PRO A 406 -20.22 -1.07 9.08
CA PRO A 406 -19.51 -1.22 7.81
C PRO A 406 -19.30 -2.68 7.37
N PHE A 407 -19.34 -3.64 8.30
CA PHE A 407 -19.17 -5.07 8.02
C PHE A 407 -20.49 -5.85 7.91
N GLU A 408 -21.65 -5.20 8.06
CA GLU A 408 -22.96 -5.88 8.10
C GLU A 408 -23.28 -6.64 6.82
N SER A 409 -23.07 -6.00 5.65
CA SER A 409 -23.31 -6.65 4.36
C SER A 409 -22.45 -7.90 4.21
N PHE A 410 -21.17 -7.80 4.58
CA PHE A 410 -20.21 -8.89 4.51
C PHE A 410 -20.53 -10.04 5.47
N TYR A 411 -20.88 -9.72 6.72
CA TYR A 411 -21.35 -10.68 7.70
C TYR A 411 -22.59 -11.44 7.22
N ASN A 412 -23.56 -10.74 6.63
CA ASN A 412 -24.81 -11.33 6.15
C ASN A 412 -24.57 -12.31 4.99
N ILE A 413 -23.63 -12.01 4.10
CA ILE A 413 -23.21 -12.94 3.03
C ILE A 413 -22.61 -14.20 3.65
N GLN A 414 -21.64 -14.05 4.58
CA GLN A 414 -21.03 -15.18 5.28
C GLN A 414 -22.05 -16.05 6.02
N SER A 415 -22.99 -15.43 6.75
CA SER A 415 -24.01 -16.16 7.50
C SER A 415 -24.91 -17.00 6.58
N SER A 416 -25.38 -16.43 5.47
CA SER A 416 -26.17 -17.16 4.46
C SER A 416 -25.37 -18.30 3.85
N GLU A 417 -24.11 -18.06 3.46
CA GLU A 417 -23.25 -19.07 2.84
C GLU A 417 -22.97 -20.25 3.77
N LEU A 418 -22.54 -20.00 5.01
CA LEU A 418 -22.18 -21.06 5.96
C LEU A 418 -23.38 -21.95 6.29
N LYS A 419 -24.56 -21.36 6.48
CA LYS A 419 -25.82 -22.10 6.69
C LYS A 419 -26.17 -22.96 5.48
N ALA A 420 -26.05 -22.38 4.29
CA ALA A 420 -26.33 -23.10 3.05
C ALA A 420 -25.44 -24.34 2.93
N ARG A 421 -24.13 -24.19 3.15
CA ARG A 421 -23.17 -25.30 3.06
C ARG A 421 -23.40 -26.38 4.12
N LEU A 422 -23.75 -26.00 5.34
CA LEU A 422 -24.09 -26.97 6.38
C LEU A 422 -25.35 -27.78 6.02
N LEU A 423 -26.39 -27.12 5.50
CA LEU A 423 -27.61 -27.80 5.02
C LEU A 423 -27.29 -28.77 3.86
N LEU A 424 -26.47 -28.34 2.90
CA LEU A 424 -26.01 -29.21 1.82
C LEU A 424 -25.25 -30.42 2.34
N ALA A 425 -24.35 -30.23 3.31
CA ALA A 425 -23.58 -31.32 3.92
C ALA A 425 -24.45 -32.30 4.72
N ARG A 426 -25.60 -31.85 5.23
CA ARG A 426 -26.61 -32.69 5.89
C ARG A 426 -27.59 -33.36 4.91
N GLY A 427 -27.47 -33.11 3.60
CA GLY A 427 -28.38 -33.64 2.58
C GLY A 427 -29.68 -32.85 2.40
N GLU A 428 -29.84 -31.69 3.04
CA GLU A 428 -31.00 -30.81 2.86
C GLU A 428 -30.87 -29.94 1.59
N HIS A 429 -30.81 -30.60 0.43
CA HIS A 429 -30.39 -29.99 -0.84
C HIS A 429 -31.23 -28.78 -1.28
N VAL A 430 -32.56 -28.85 -1.22
CA VAL A 430 -33.44 -27.75 -1.69
C VAL A 430 -33.21 -26.47 -0.89
N ARG A 431 -33.20 -26.58 0.44
CA ARG A 431 -32.98 -25.44 1.34
C ARG A 431 -31.55 -24.91 1.24
N GLY A 432 -30.58 -25.82 1.17
CA GLY A 432 -29.17 -25.47 1.00
C GLY A 432 -28.90 -24.70 -0.30
N LEU A 433 -29.42 -25.18 -1.44
CA LEU A 433 -29.26 -24.52 -2.74
C LEU A 433 -29.95 -23.15 -2.78
N ALA A 434 -31.14 -23.02 -2.17
CA ALA A 434 -31.85 -21.74 -2.10
C ALA A 434 -31.03 -20.68 -1.35
N LEU A 435 -30.52 -21.02 -0.17
CA LEU A 435 -29.68 -20.10 0.63
C LEU A 435 -28.33 -19.81 -0.04
N LEU A 436 -27.72 -20.80 -0.73
CA LEU A 436 -26.47 -20.57 -1.45
C LEU A 436 -26.67 -19.63 -2.64
N THR A 437 -27.82 -19.73 -3.31
CA THR A 437 -28.20 -18.81 -4.39
C THR A 437 -28.35 -17.38 -3.87
N GLU A 438 -29.00 -17.21 -2.71
CA GLU A 438 -29.12 -15.91 -2.05
C GLU A 438 -27.74 -15.33 -1.68
N ALA A 439 -26.86 -16.14 -1.08
CA ALA A 439 -25.51 -15.72 -0.74
C ALA A 439 -24.70 -15.30 -1.99
N ALA A 440 -24.78 -16.09 -3.07
CA ALA A 440 -24.10 -15.79 -4.33
C ALA A 440 -24.60 -14.50 -4.98
N GLN A 441 -25.89 -14.22 -4.95
CA GLN A 441 -26.44 -12.97 -5.48
C GLN A 441 -25.98 -11.76 -4.66
N LYS A 442 -26.04 -11.83 -3.33
CA LYS A 442 -25.58 -10.74 -2.45
C LYS A 442 -24.10 -10.44 -2.61
N GLU A 443 -23.28 -11.47 -2.73
CA GLU A 443 -21.84 -11.32 -2.97
C GLU A 443 -21.56 -10.71 -4.33
N HIS A 444 -22.23 -11.18 -5.39
CA HIS A 444 -22.12 -10.58 -6.72
C HIS A 444 -22.45 -9.09 -6.70
N ASP A 445 -23.59 -8.71 -6.09
CA ASP A 445 -24.03 -7.31 -6.04
C ASP A 445 -23.10 -6.41 -5.22
N TYR A 446 -22.32 -7.02 -4.31
CA TYR A 446 -21.25 -6.37 -3.58
C TYR A 446 -19.98 -6.22 -4.45
N GLN A 447 -19.50 -7.30 -5.07
CA GLN A 447 -18.25 -7.31 -5.82
C GLN A 447 -18.31 -6.49 -7.12
N VAL A 448 -19.43 -6.45 -7.85
CA VAL A 448 -19.54 -5.69 -9.12
C VAL A 448 -19.30 -4.19 -9.00
N ARG A 449 -19.25 -3.66 -7.78
CA ARG A 449 -19.01 -2.24 -7.48
C ARG A 449 -17.53 -1.93 -7.23
N ASP A 450 -16.67 -2.94 -7.23
CA ASP A 450 -15.26 -2.84 -6.87
C ASP A 450 -14.37 -3.54 -7.92
N ASN A 451 -13.20 -2.98 -8.19
CA ASN A 451 -12.17 -3.56 -9.08
C ASN A 451 -10.90 -3.94 -8.32
N ASP A 452 -10.85 -3.71 -7.02
CA ASP A 452 -9.79 -4.22 -6.16
C ASP A 452 -9.97 -5.72 -5.86
N PRO A 453 -8.94 -6.39 -5.30
CA PRO A 453 -9.05 -7.79 -4.92
C PRO A 453 -10.24 -7.97 -3.97
N PRO A 454 -11.10 -8.98 -4.20
CA PRO A 454 -12.32 -9.14 -3.43
C PRO A 454 -11.99 -9.28 -1.94
N PHE A 455 -12.82 -8.66 -1.11
CA PHE A 455 -12.80 -8.87 0.33
C PHE A 455 -13.31 -10.28 0.68
N TYR A 456 -14.23 -10.81 -0.13
CA TYR A 456 -14.81 -12.13 0.07
C TYR A 456 -13.84 -13.25 -0.37
N PRO A 457 -13.74 -14.38 0.36
CA PRO A 457 -12.72 -15.39 0.07
C PRO A 457 -12.80 -16.09 -1.29
N GLU A 458 -13.98 -16.21 -1.87
CA GLU A 458 -14.21 -16.84 -3.17
C GLU A 458 -15.51 -16.34 -3.79
N VAL A 459 -15.72 -16.54 -5.09
CA VAL A 459 -16.99 -16.19 -5.75
C VAL A 459 -18.02 -17.29 -5.45
N PRO A 460 -19.10 -17.06 -4.68
CA PRO A 460 -19.99 -18.13 -4.25
C PRO A 460 -20.80 -18.76 -5.39
N TYR A 461 -20.90 -18.10 -6.55
CA TYR A 461 -21.45 -18.72 -7.76
C TYR A 461 -20.65 -19.95 -8.22
N ILE A 462 -19.35 -20.01 -7.94
CA ILE A 462 -18.53 -21.20 -8.22
C ILE A 462 -19.00 -22.36 -7.34
N ALA A 463 -19.16 -22.13 -6.04
CA ALA A 463 -19.64 -23.14 -5.12
C ALA A 463 -21.08 -23.57 -5.41
N LEU A 464 -21.93 -22.64 -5.87
CA LEU A 464 -23.27 -22.96 -6.34
C LEU A 464 -23.25 -23.87 -7.57
N GLY A 465 -22.37 -23.59 -8.53
CA GLY A 465 -22.17 -24.45 -9.71
C GLY A 465 -21.70 -25.85 -9.34
N GLU A 466 -20.74 -25.97 -8.42
CA GLU A 466 -20.28 -27.27 -7.88
C GLU A 466 -21.43 -28.01 -7.17
N ALA A 467 -22.26 -27.32 -6.39
CA ALA A 467 -23.43 -27.90 -5.73
C ALA A 467 -24.48 -28.39 -6.74
N TYR A 468 -24.70 -27.67 -7.84
CA TYR A 468 -25.59 -28.11 -8.92
C TYR A 468 -25.04 -29.33 -9.66
N LEU A 469 -23.72 -29.42 -9.90
CA LEU A 469 -23.10 -30.62 -10.46
C LEU A 469 -23.29 -31.83 -9.53
N ALA A 470 -23.06 -31.67 -8.23
CA ALA A 470 -23.29 -32.73 -7.24
C ALA A 470 -24.77 -33.17 -7.22
N ALA A 471 -25.70 -32.23 -7.42
CA ALA A 471 -27.13 -32.51 -7.55
C ALA A 471 -27.56 -33.03 -8.94
N LYS A 472 -26.62 -33.30 -9.86
CA LYS A 472 -26.87 -33.76 -11.24
C LYS A 472 -27.73 -32.79 -12.06
N SER A 473 -27.55 -31.49 -11.84
CA SER A 473 -28.24 -30.38 -12.55
C SER A 473 -27.25 -29.56 -13.38
N PRO A 474 -26.64 -30.13 -14.44
CA PRO A 474 -25.55 -29.48 -15.17
C PRO A 474 -25.98 -28.19 -15.90
N THR A 475 -27.25 -28.05 -16.29
CA THR A 475 -27.77 -26.80 -16.87
C THR A 475 -27.67 -25.63 -15.88
N LEU A 476 -28.11 -25.84 -14.63
CA LEU A 476 -28.01 -24.81 -13.58
C LEU A 476 -26.55 -24.56 -13.17
N ALA A 477 -25.71 -25.60 -13.21
CA ALA A 477 -24.29 -25.44 -12.98
C ALA A 477 -23.64 -24.51 -14.02
N VAL A 478 -23.96 -24.69 -15.30
CA VAL A 478 -23.51 -23.79 -16.38
C VAL A 478 -23.92 -22.35 -16.09
N GLU A 479 -25.19 -22.10 -15.76
CA GLU A 479 -25.67 -20.73 -15.45
C GLU A 479 -24.90 -20.09 -14.29
N ALA A 480 -24.63 -20.85 -13.24
CA ALA A 480 -23.86 -20.38 -12.09
C ALA A 480 -22.40 -20.06 -12.48
N PHE A 481 -21.73 -20.95 -13.22
CA PHE A 481 -20.35 -20.70 -13.68
C PHE A 481 -20.27 -19.55 -14.69
N GLU A 482 -21.28 -19.33 -15.54
CA GLU A 482 -21.34 -18.16 -16.42
C GLU A 482 -21.45 -16.85 -15.63
N LYS A 483 -22.26 -16.82 -14.57
CA LYS A 483 -22.31 -15.67 -13.67
C LYS A 483 -20.97 -15.42 -12.98
N ALA A 484 -20.30 -16.47 -12.52
CA ALA A 484 -18.95 -16.36 -11.97
C ALA A 484 -17.95 -15.79 -12.99
N LEU A 485 -17.98 -16.24 -14.24
CA LEU A 485 -17.09 -15.78 -15.32
C LEU A 485 -17.39 -14.37 -15.82
N LYS A 486 -18.62 -13.88 -15.65
CA LYS A 486 -18.95 -12.46 -15.88
C LYS A 486 -18.35 -11.55 -14.81
N LEU A 487 -18.30 -12.03 -13.57
CA LEU A 487 -17.73 -11.31 -12.45
C LEU A 487 -16.20 -11.35 -12.44
N THR A 488 -15.62 -12.55 -12.62
CA THR A 488 -14.18 -12.78 -12.68
C THR A 488 -13.84 -13.51 -13.98
N ARG A 489 -13.42 -12.76 -14.99
CA ARG A 489 -13.12 -13.30 -16.32
C ARG A 489 -11.96 -14.28 -16.24
N ASN A 490 -12.04 -15.38 -16.98
CA ASN A 490 -11.01 -16.43 -17.02
C ASN A 490 -10.66 -17.02 -15.63
N ASP A 491 -11.57 -16.98 -14.65
CA ASP A 491 -11.38 -17.63 -13.35
C ASP A 491 -11.23 -19.16 -13.53
N ILE A 492 -10.10 -19.72 -13.08
CA ILE A 492 -9.77 -21.13 -13.31
C ILE A 492 -10.70 -22.10 -12.58
N PHE A 493 -11.29 -21.69 -11.46
CA PHE A 493 -12.19 -22.54 -10.68
C PHE A 493 -13.54 -22.63 -11.39
N ALA A 494 -14.05 -21.50 -11.91
CA ALA A 494 -15.26 -21.47 -12.72
C ALA A 494 -15.07 -22.19 -14.07
N LEU A 495 -13.93 -22.01 -14.73
CA LEU A 495 -13.62 -22.69 -16.00
C LEU A 495 -13.54 -24.22 -15.82
N ALA A 496 -12.91 -24.71 -14.74
CA ALA A 496 -12.86 -26.15 -14.46
C ALA A 496 -14.27 -26.74 -14.28
N GLY A 497 -15.13 -26.09 -13.50
CA GLY A 497 -16.52 -26.50 -13.35
C GLY A 497 -17.32 -26.40 -14.65
N MET A 498 -17.04 -25.40 -15.49
CA MET A 498 -17.66 -25.25 -16.80
C MET A 498 -17.33 -26.43 -17.73
N VAL A 499 -16.09 -26.92 -17.72
CA VAL A 499 -15.68 -28.11 -18.49
C VAL A 499 -16.52 -29.31 -18.08
N GLU A 500 -16.62 -29.57 -16.78
CA GLU A 500 -17.42 -30.69 -16.22
C GLU A 500 -18.91 -30.57 -16.59
N ALA A 501 -19.50 -29.38 -16.42
CA ALA A 501 -20.92 -29.14 -16.68
C ALA A 501 -21.29 -29.22 -18.16
N ARG A 502 -20.49 -28.63 -19.05
CA ARG A 502 -20.71 -28.68 -20.51
C ARG A 502 -20.52 -30.10 -21.05
N GLN A 503 -19.56 -30.85 -20.51
CA GLN A 503 -19.38 -32.25 -20.87
C GLN A 503 -20.58 -33.10 -20.45
N ALA A 504 -21.13 -32.90 -19.25
CA ALA A 504 -22.33 -33.59 -18.78
C ALA A 504 -23.58 -33.29 -19.64
N LEU A 505 -23.62 -32.15 -20.33
CA LEU A 505 -24.66 -31.77 -21.29
C LEU A 505 -24.41 -32.26 -22.72
N GLY A 506 -23.26 -32.91 -23.00
CA GLY A 506 -22.86 -33.27 -24.36
C GLY A 506 -22.46 -32.09 -25.25
N GLN A 507 -22.21 -30.90 -24.66
CA GLN A 507 -21.82 -29.67 -25.35
C GLN A 507 -20.31 -29.64 -25.56
N ARG A 508 -19.84 -30.51 -26.45
CA ARG A 508 -18.41 -30.79 -26.62
C ARG A 508 -17.59 -29.56 -27.01
N ALA A 509 -18.05 -28.76 -27.97
CA ALA A 509 -17.29 -27.61 -28.47
C ALA A 509 -17.07 -26.54 -27.38
N GLU A 510 -18.09 -26.32 -26.55
CA GLU A 510 -18.09 -25.39 -25.43
C GLU A 510 -17.22 -25.90 -24.29
N ALA A 511 -17.27 -27.21 -24.00
CA ALA A 511 -16.39 -27.84 -23.02
C ALA A 511 -14.92 -27.77 -23.46
N GLU A 512 -14.63 -28.04 -24.74
CA GLU A 512 -13.29 -27.89 -25.32
C GLU A 512 -12.81 -26.45 -25.21
N LYS A 513 -13.64 -25.46 -25.56
CA LYS A 513 -13.28 -24.03 -25.41
C LYS A 513 -12.96 -23.66 -23.96
N ALA A 514 -13.78 -24.07 -23.01
CA ALA A 514 -13.54 -23.82 -21.58
C ALA A 514 -12.22 -24.47 -21.12
N LEU A 515 -11.92 -25.69 -21.59
CA LEU A 515 -10.67 -26.38 -21.27
C LEU A 515 -9.45 -25.69 -21.90
N GLN A 516 -9.56 -25.18 -23.14
CA GLN A 516 -8.50 -24.41 -23.78
C GLN A 516 -8.15 -23.15 -22.99
N GLN A 517 -9.16 -22.42 -22.52
CA GLN A 517 -9.00 -21.24 -21.66
C GLN A 517 -8.37 -21.61 -20.33
N LEU A 518 -8.87 -22.67 -19.68
CA LEU A 518 -8.36 -23.16 -18.40
C LEU A 518 -6.88 -23.50 -18.48
N LEU A 519 -6.49 -24.30 -19.48
CA LEU A 519 -5.10 -24.74 -19.64
C LEU A 519 -4.16 -23.59 -20.00
N PHE A 520 -4.65 -22.55 -20.68
CA PHE A 520 -3.87 -21.35 -20.95
C PHE A 520 -3.62 -20.55 -19.66
N THR A 521 -4.69 -20.18 -18.94
CA THR A 521 -4.60 -19.40 -17.70
C THR A 521 -3.82 -20.14 -16.61
N ALA A 522 -4.02 -21.45 -16.48
CA ALA A 522 -3.35 -22.30 -15.50
C ALA A 522 -1.98 -22.84 -15.98
N SER A 523 -1.38 -22.27 -17.04
CA SER A 523 -0.14 -22.80 -17.62
C SER A 523 1.08 -22.76 -16.68
N GLY A 524 1.02 -21.94 -15.62
CA GLY A 524 2.02 -21.88 -14.54
C GLY A 524 1.50 -22.33 -13.18
N ALA A 525 0.35 -23.01 -13.13
CA ALA A 525 -0.27 -23.45 -11.88
C ALA A 525 0.58 -24.49 -11.14
N ASP A 526 0.35 -24.59 -9.82
CA ASP A 526 0.95 -25.64 -9.02
C ASP A 526 0.51 -27.03 -9.52
N LYS A 527 1.37 -28.03 -9.34
CA LYS A 527 1.07 -29.41 -9.76
C LYS A 527 0.02 -30.04 -8.84
N GLY A 528 -0.79 -30.95 -9.40
CA GLY A 528 -1.75 -31.74 -8.63
C GLY A 528 -2.95 -30.96 -8.11
N LEU A 529 -3.31 -29.83 -8.73
CA LEU A 529 -4.53 -29.12 -8.36
C LEU A 529 -5.77 -29.97 -8.68
N PRO A 530 -6.63 -30.30 -7.69
CA PRO A 530 -7.78 -31.16 -7.92
C PRO A 530 -8.76 -30.63 -8.97
N LEU A 531 -8.88 -29.30 -9.12
CA LEU A 531 -9.74 -28.70 -10.14
C LEU A 531 -9.25 -29.02 -11.57
N LEU A 532 -7.93 -29.01 -11.80
CA LEU A 532 -7.35 -29.30 -13.11
C LEU A 532 -7.47 -30.80 -13.41
N GLU A 533 -7.21 -31.65 -12.41
CA GLU A 533 -7.35 -33.09 -12.55
C GLU A 533 -8.78 -33.49 -12.92
N ARG A 534 -9.79 -32.91 -12.27
CA ARG A 534 -11.20 -33.15 -12.62
C ARG A 534 -11.54 -32.72 -14.03
N ALA A 535 -11.12 -31.52 -14.44
CA ALA A 535 -11.38 -31.02 -15.78
C ALA A 535 -10.72 -31.92 -16.86
N LEU A 536 -9.49 -32.36 -16.62
CA LEU A 536 -8.76 -33.28 -17.51
C LEU A 536 -9.36 -34.69 -17.53
N ALA A 537 -9.95 -35.15 -16.42
CA ALA A 537 -10.60 -36.46 -16.33
C ALA A 537 -11.86 -36.59 -17.23
N THR A 538 -12.37 -35.50 -17.81
CA THR A 538 -13.44 -35.53 -18.81
C THR A 538 -13.02 -36.21 -20.14
N GLY A 539 -11.72 -36.40 -20.37
CA GLY A 539 -11.18 -37.08 -21.55
C GLY A 539 -11.06 -36.19 -22.80
N LEU A 540 -11.36 -34.90 -22.69
CA LEU A 540 -11.17 -33.92 -23.75
C LEU A 540 -9.67 -33.70 -24.04
N LYS A 541 -9.30 -33.57 -25.30
CA LYS A 541 -7.92 -33.33 -25.75
C LYS A 541 -7.87 -32.05 -26.56
N VAL A 542 -7.29 -31.01 -25.99
CA VAL A 542 -7.20 -29.68 -26.61
C VAL A 542 -5.83 -29.06 -26.38
N GLN A 543 -5.46 -28.08 -27.20
CA GLN A 543 -4.27 -27.26 -26.97
C GLN A 543 -4.66 -25.98 -26.21
N PRO A 544 -3.85 -25.48 -25.26
CA PRO A 544 -4.10 -24.21 -24.58
C PRO A 544 -4.31 -23.06 -25.58
N ARG A 545 -5.27 -22.18 -25.31
CA ARG A 545 -5.52 -21.00 -26.17
C ARG A 545 -5.92 -19.79 -25.34
N ASP A 546 -5.29 -18.65 -25.64
CA ASP A 546 -5.66 -17.35 -25.10
C ASP A 546 -6.92 -16.82 -25.81
N TYR A 547 -7.92 -16.41 -25.03
CA TYR A 547 -9.15 -15.78 -25.51
C TYR A 547 -9.29 -14.33 -25.02
N SER A 548 -8.22 -13.76 -24.47
CA SER A 548 -8.21 -12.41 -23.94
C SER A 548 -8.19 -11.36 -25.07
N PRO A 549 -8.57 -10.09 -24.79
CA PRO A 549 -8.67 -9.05 -25.83
C PRO A 549 -7.35 -8.73 -26.55
N ARG A 550 -6.21 -9.06 -25.93
CA ARG A 550 -4.86 -8.93 -26.48
C ARG A 550 -4.02 -10.14 -26.08
N PRO A 551 -2.99 -10.51 -26.86
CA PRO A 551 -2.06 -11.58 -26.50
C PRO A 551 -1.34 -11.27 -25.19
N GLN A 552 -1.11 -12.31 -24.39
CA GLN A 552 -0.36 -12.22 -23.14
C GLN A 552 0.99 -12.92 -23.21
N ARG A 553 1.96 -12.42 -22.43
CA ARG A 553 3.18 -13.15 -22.08
C ARG A 553 2.85 -14.23 -21.05
N ASN A 554 3.73 -15.20 -20.88
CA ASN A 554 3.63 -16.19 -19.81
C ASN A 554 4.40 -15.69 -18.57
N TYR A 555 3.69 -15.34 -17.50
CA TYR A 555 4.28 -14.86 -16.24
C TYR A 555 5.41 -15.77 -15.71
N ALA A 556 5.25 -17.10 -15.77
CA ALA A 556 6.25 -18.04 -15.27
C ALA A 556 7.55 -18.06 -16.10
N GLN A 557 7.53 -17.51 -17.31
CA GLN A 557 8.67 -17.46 -18.24
C GLN A 557 9.31 -16.08 -18.36
N VAL A 558 8.74 -15.05 -17.70
CA VAL A 558 9.25 -13.69 -17.77
C VAL A 558 10.16 -13.42 -16.56
N SER A 559 11.43 -13.09 -16.83
CA SER A 559 12.33 -12.62 -15.76
C SER A 559 11.97 -11.19 -15.34
N LEU A 560 11.83 -11.00 -14.03
CA LEU A 560 11.51 -9.73 -13.39
C LEU A 560 12.63 -9.23 -12.47
N GLU A 561 13.81 -9.85 -12.49
CA GLU A 561 14.94 -9.55 -11.61
C GLU A 561 15.40 -8.10 -11.72
N ARG A 562 15.32 -7.51 -12.92
CA ARG A 562 15.66 -6.10 -13.16
C ARG A 562 14.86 -5.10 -12.31
N PHE A 563 13.68 -5.49 -11.82
CA PHE A 563 12.82 -4.63 -11.01
C PHE A 563 13.16 -4.70 -9.52
N GLY A 564 13.84 -5.75 -9.06
CA GLY A 564 14.18 -5.94 -7.65
C GLY A 564 13.88 -7.34 -7.12
N PRO A 565 14.10 -7.56 -5.81
CA PRO A 565 14.06 -8.87 -5.19
C PRO A 565 12.63 -9.44 -5.13
N ALA A 566 12.47 -10.76 -5.23
CA ALA A 566 11.16 -11.44 -5.19
C ALA A 566 10.54 -11.45 -3.78
N ALA A 567 11.38 -11.54 -2.75
CA ALA A 567 10.98 -11.44 -1.35
C ALA A 567 11.26 -10.04 -0.80
N TRP A 568 10.38 -9.55 0.07
CA TRP A 568 10.73 -8.46 0.97
C TRP A 568 11.69 -9.01 2.01
N GLU A 569 12.77 -8.29 2.23
CA GLU A 569 13.67 -8.51 3.35
C GLU A 569 14.02 -7.14 3.94
N PRO A 570 14.20 -7.04 5.27
CA PRO A 570 14.72 -5.81 5.87
C PRO A 570 16.09 -5.49 5.26
N HIS A 571 16.51 -4.24 5.12
CA HIS A 571 17.79 -3.91 4.44
C HIS A 571 18.98 -3.93 5.41
N ASP A 572 20.21 -4.06 4.89
CA ASP A 572 21.42 -3.99 5.72
C ASP A 572 21.56 -2.59 6.34
N ALA A 573 21.94 -2.53 7.62
CA ALA A 573 22.25 -1.27 8.28
C ALA A 573 23.46 -0.61 7.60
N PRO A 574 23.40 0.70 7.31
CA PRO A 574 24.57 1.45 6.87
C PRO A 574 25.74 1.29 7.86
N ALA A 575 26.96 1.44 7.36
CA ALA A 575 28.13 1.48 8.22
C ALA A 575 28.02 2.66 9.21
N LEU A 576 28.24 2.35 10.49
CA LEU A 576 28.30 3.32 11.58
C LEU A 576 29.75 3.49 12.02
N ASP A 577 30.33 4.66 11.75
CA ASP A 577 31.71 5.02 12.08
C ASP A 577 31.70 6.15 13.12
N VAL A 578 31.58 5.80 14.40
CA VAL A 578 31.40 6.77 15.49
C VAL A 578 32.47 6.60 16.57
N LYS A 579 32.56 7.57 17.49
CA LYS A 579 33.52 7.52 18.61
C LYS A 579 32.81 7.41 19.95
N ASP A 580 33.31 6.56 20.83
CA ASP A 580 32.88 6.52 22.23
C ASP A 580 33.39 7.73 23.03
N PRO A 581 33.02 7.88 24.31
CA PRO A 581 33.43 9.03 25.13
C PRO A 581 34.93 9.11 25.40
N ASP A 582 35.66 8.01 25.26
CA ASP A 582 37.14 7.97 25.35
C ASP A 582 37.80 8.27 23.99
N GLY A 583 37.00 8.52 22.94
CA GLY A 583 37.45 8.79 21.59
C GLY A 583 37.80 7.53 20.77
N LYS A 584 37.52 6.33 21.28
CA LYS A 584 37.77 5.08 20.57
C LYS A 584 36.72 4.86 19.47
N PRO A 585 37.11 4.32 18.30
CA PRO A 585 36.16 4.00 17.25
C PRO A 585 35.20 2.91 17.73
N VAL A 586 33.93 3.05 17.36
CA VAL A 586 32.88 2.06 17.56
C VAL A 586 32.19 1.83 16.23
N GLN A 587 32.02 0.56 15.87
CA GLN A 587 31.33 0.14 14.65
C GLN A 587 30.05 -0.63 14.96
N ILE A 588 29.06 -0.55 14.07
CA ILE A 588 27.83 -1.35 14.19
C ILE A 588 28.10 -2.86 14.09
N SER A 589 29.18 -3.27 13.41
CA SER A 589 29.62 -4.66 13.27
C SER A 589 30.00 -5.32 14.60
N GLU A 590 30.41 -4.53 15.61
CA GLU A 590 30.70 -5.03 16.97
C GLU A 590 29.46 -5.59 17.68
N TYR A 591 28.26 -5.28 17.16
CA TYR A 591 26.98 -5.69 17.72
C TYR A 591 26.33 -6.85 16.95
N GLN A 592 27.05 -7.48 16.01
CA GLN A 592 26.58 -8.73 15.40
C GLN A 592 26.25 -9.77 16.49
N GLY A 593 25.11 -10.44 16.33
CA GLY A 593 24.55 -11.35 17.34
C GLY A 593 23.63 -10.70 18.37
N LYS A 594 23.56 -9.36 18.44
CA LYS A 594 22.65 -8.60 19.32
C LYS A 594 21.70 -7.73 18.51
N ASN A 595 20.51 -7.51 19.05
CA ASN A 595 19.64 -6.47 18.52
C ASN A 595 20.22 -5.08 18.89
N VAL A 596 19.94 -4.06 18.09
CA VAL A 596 20.37 -2.68 18.36
C VAL A 596 19.20 -1.72 18.27
N ILE A 597 19.04 -0.89 19.30
CA ILE A 597 18.23 0.32 19.29
C ILE A 597 19.18 1.49 19.05
N LEU A 598 19.19 2.01 17.83
CA LEU A 598 20.03 3.14 17.42
C LEU A 598 19.21 4.44 17.48
N VAL A 599 19.68 5.42 18.25
CA VAL A 599 19.02 6.69 18.47
C VAL A 599 19.94 7.82 18.02
N PHE A 600 19.49 8.63 17.06
CA PHE A 600 20.13 9.91 16.75
C PHE A 600 19.42 11.01 17.53
N TYR A 601 20.16 11.68 18.40
CA TYR A 601 19.65 12.72 19.29
C TYR A 601 20.47 14.02 19.12
N LEU A 602 19.82 15.16 19.30
CA LEU A 602 20.37 16.49 18.96
C LEU A 602 21.38 17.04 19.98
N GLY A 603 21.68 16.28 21.04
CA GLY A 603 22.55 16.71 22.14
C GLY A 603 21.78 17.07 23.42
N ARG A 604 22.52 17.58 24.41
CA ARG A 604 22.03 17.78 25.80
C ARG A 604 21.05 18.93 25.95
N GLU A 605 21.14 19.90 25.05
CA GLU A 605 20.29 21.10 25.03
C GLU A 605 18.85 20.76 24.58
N CYS A 606 18.65 19.63 23.90
CA CYS A 606 17.32 19.18 23.51
C CYS A 606 16.65 18.42 24.67
N VAL A 607 15.74 19.09 25.36
CA VAL A 607 14.98 18.51 26.49
C VAL A 607 14.19 17.26 26.06
N HIS A 608 13.62 17.27 24.86
CA HIS A 608 12.85 16.13 24.33
C HIS A 608 13.74 14.90 24.06
N CYS A 609 14.95 15.09 23.53
CA CYS A 609 15.94 14.01 23.41
C CYS A 609 16.24 13.37 24.78
N MET A 610 16.47 14.19 25.79
CA MET A 610 16.84 13.69 27.11
C MET A 610 15.67 12.95 27.79
N ASP A 611 14.43 13.39 27.58
CA ASP A 611 13.25 12.66 28.05
C ASP A 611 13.10 11.29 27.36
N GLN A 612 13.31 11.23 26.04
CA GLN A 612 13.35 9.97 25.29
C GLN A 612 14.41 9.01 25.87
N LEU A 613 15.64 9.48 26.06
CA LEU A 613 16.74 8.65 26.61
C LEU A 613 16.43 8.16 28.03
N LYS A 614 15.75 8.98 28.85
CA LYS A 614 15.29 8.57 30.19
C LYS A 614 14.24 7.47 30.11
N LYS A 615 13.28 7.57 29.19
CA LYS A 615 12.28 6.52 28.92
C LYS A 615 12.95 5.22 28.46
N ILE A 616 13.94 5.30 27.57
CA ILE A 616 14.72 4.14 27.13
C ILE A 616 15.48 3.50 28.30
N GLN A 617 16.15 4.30 29.13
CA GLN A 617 16.84 3.80 30.32
C GLN A 617 15.90 3.09 31.30
N GLY A 618 14.67 3.58 31.45
CA GLY A 618 13.63 2.98 32.29
C GLY A 618 13.23 1.56 31.87
N LYS A 619 13.64 1.12 30.66
CA LYS A 619 13.38 -0.19 30.07
C LYS A 619 14.62 -1.09 29.98
N LYS A 620 15.69 -0.77 30.72
CA LYS A 620 16.96 -1.51 30.73
C LYS A 620 16.83 -3.04 30.89
N ASP A 621 15.90 -3.50 31.72
CA ASP A 621 15.73 -4.93 32.01
C ASP A 621 15.05 -5.65 30.83
N ASP A 622 14.15 -4.95 30.13
CA ASP A 622 13.56 -5.44 28.87
C ASP A 622 14.63 -5.54 27.77
N TRP A 623 15.52 -4.56 27.64
CA TRP A 623 16.60 -4.59 26.64
C TRP A 623 17.58 -5.73 26.89
N SER A 624 17.94 -5.95 28.16
CA SER A 624 18.77 -7.10 28.56
C SER A 624 18.09 -8.43 28.23
N ARG A 625 16.80 -8.59 28.59
CA ARG A 625 16.00 -9.79 28.29
C ARG A 625 15.90 -10.06 26.79
N LEU A 626 15.85 -9.02 25.97
CA LEU A 626 15.69 -9.11 24.52
C LEU A 626 17.02 -9.14 23.75
N ASP A 627 18.14 -9.20 24.47
CA ASP A 627 19.50 -9.17 23.93
C ASP A 627 19.71 -7.97 22.99
N ALA A 628 19.31 -6.79 23.47
CA ALA A 628 19.34 -5.53 22.74
C ALA A 628 20.34 -4.55 23.37
N ALA A 629 21.21 -3.97 22.54
CA ALA A 629 22.08 -2.86 22.89
C ALA A 629 21.43 -1.52 22.49
N VAL A 630 21.59 -0.49 23.32
CA VAL A 630 21.12 0.86 23.00
C VAL A 630 22.32 1.75 22.67
N LEU A 631 22.33 2.31 21.46
CA LEU A 631 23.36 3.23 20.97
C LEU A 631 22.74 4.61 20.75
N ALA A 632 23.22 5.63 21.47
CA ALA A 632 22.77 7.01 21.32
C ALA A 632 23.87 7.84 20.65
N VAL A 633 23.65 8.26 19.41
CA VAL A 633 24.59 9.03 18.59
C VAL A 633 24.17 10.50 18.58
N SER A 634 25.11 11.41 18.84
CA SER A 634 24.90 12.85 18.75
C SER A 634 26.02 13.57 18.01
N PRO A 635 25.79 14.84 17.62
CA PRO A 635 26.83 15.74 17.15
C PRO A 635 27.90 16.12 18.19
N ASN A 636 27.66 15.81 19.48
CA ASN A 636 28.52 16.24 20.57
C ASN A 636 29.92 15.58 20.48
N PRO A 637 31.00 16.32 20.82
CA PRO A 637 32.32 15.73 21.02
C PRO A 637 32.33 14.61 22.07
N PRO A 638 33.27 13.63 21.98
CA PRO A 638 33.44 12.57 22.98
C PRO A 638 33.48 13.05 24.43
N ALA A 639 34.19 14.15 24.69
CA ALA A 639 34.34 14.72 26.03
C ALA A 639 32.99 15.19 26.63
N ASP A 640 32.06 15.67 25.81
CA ASP A 640 30.74 16.13 26.26
C ASP A 640 29.83 14.95 26.57
N ASN A 641 29.91 13.89 25.77
CA ASN A 641 29.23 12.63 26.03
C ASN A 641 29.78 11.92 27.28
N ALA A 642 31.08 12.07 27.59
CA ALA A 642 31.67 11.57 28.83
C ALA A 642 31.05 12.21 30.08
N GLN A 643 30.59 13.45 29.99
CA GLN A 643 29.90 14.11 31.10
C GLN A 643 28.53 13.50 31.41
N LEU A 644 27.82 12.96 30.40
CA LEU A 644 26.53 12.30 30.58
C LEU A 644 26.62 10.98 31.36
N LEU A 645 27.81 10.38 31.38
CA LEU A 645 28.09 9.15 32.13
C LEU A 645 28.36 9.41 33.62
N LYS A 646 28.62 10.66 34.02
CA LYS A 646 28.87 11.01 35.42
C LYS A 646 27.57 10.89 36.22
N GLY A 647 27.48 9.87 37.08
CA GLY A 647 26.32 9.63 37.96
C GLY A 647 25.51 8.36 37.68
N SER A 648 25.93 7.49 36.77
CA SER A 648 25.31 6.17 36.48
C SER A 648 23.82 6.19 36.07
N THR A 649 23.28 7.36 35.70
CA THR A 649 21.86 7.53 35.34
C THR A 649 21.48 6.74 34.08
N TYR A 650 22.38 6.61 33.10
CA TYR A 650 22.11 6.02 31.78
C TYR A 650 22.91 4.74 31.53
N SER A 651 22.94 3.82 32.50
CA SER A 651 23.78 2.61 32.43
C SER A 651 23.46 1.62 31.30
N ALA A 652 22.27 1.71 30.69
CA ALA A 652 21.88 0.85 29.58
C ALA A 652 22.16 1.46 28.20
N ILE A 653 22.69 2.68 28.15
CA ILE A 653 22.87 3.46 26.92
C ILE A 653 24.35 3.70 26.67
N ARG A 654 24.83 3.33 25.48
CA ARG A 654 26.17 3.72 25.00
C ARG A 654 26.07 5.04 24.24
N PHE A 655 26.65 6.10 24.79
CA PHE A 655 26.73 7.40 24.12
C PHE A 655 27.88 7.43 23.13
N LEU A 656 27.60 7.90 21.93
CA LEU A 656 28.51 7.89 20.78
C LEU A 656 28.48 9.26 20.11
N SER A 657 29.61 9.62 19.51
CA SER A 657 29.83 10.92 18.86
C SER A 657 29.95 10.71 17.36
N ASP A 658 29.10 11.40 16.60
CA ASP A 658 29.23 11.45 15.14
C ASP A 658 30.45 12.30 14.74
N SER A 659 30.89 12.07 13.51
CA SER A 659 31.79 12.91 12.73
C SER A 659 31.31 14.37 12.62
N GLN A 660 32.25 15.29 12.37
CA GLN A 660 31.96 16.73 12.24
C GLN A 660 31.11 17.06 11.01
N ASP A 661 31.25 16.28 9.93
CA ASP A 661 30.47 16.40 8.69
C ASP A 661 29.11 15.67 8.75
N ARG A 662 28.79 15.08 9.91
CA ARG A 662 27.54 14.34 10.16
C ARG A 662 27.35 13.17 9.20
N ALA A 663 28.45 12.52 8.81
CA ALA A 663 28.43 11.44 7.85
C ALA A 663 27.48 10.30 8.26
N ASN A 664 27.43 9.93 9.55
CA ASN A 664 26.55 8.86 9.99
C ASN A 664 25.08 9.31 10.02
N ALA A 665 24.79 10.50 10.55
CA ALA A 665 23.43 11.04 10.53
C ALA A 665 22.88 11.09 9.08
N ARG A 666 23.68 11.53 8.10
CA ARG A 666 23.28 11.51 6.67
C ARG A 666 23.05 10.09 6.14
N ARG A 667 23.96 9.14 6.43
CA ARG A 667 23.83 7.73 6.00
C ARG A 667 22.56 7.07 6.55
N PHE A 668 22.17 7.39 7.79
CA PHE A 668 20.97 6.87 8.44
C PHE A 668 19.72 7.72 8.23
N ARG A 669 19.78 8.73 7.32
CA ARG A 669 18.70 9.67 7.04
C ARG A 669 18.27 10.53 8.24
N SER A 670 19.07 10.62 9.28
CA SER A 670 18.88 11.43 10.49
C SER A 670 19.42 12.86 10.36
N TYR A 671 19.48 13.39 9.14
CA TYR A 671 19.95 14.74 8.84
C TYR A 671 19.08 15.39 7.78
N ASP A 672 18.77 16.66 7.98
CA ASP A 672 18.01 17.51 7.05
C ASP A 672 18.98 18.20 6.10
N ASP A 673 19.05 17.73 4.85
CA ASP A 673 19.89 18.34 3.81
C ASP A 673 19.28 19.66 3.29
N PHE A 674 17.98 19.87 3.48
CA PHE A 674 17.30 21.10 3.07
C PHE A 674 17.71 22.25 4.00
N GLU A 675 17.66 22.03 5.31
CA GLU A 675 17.92 23.05 6.34
C GLU A 675 19.30 22.94 7.01
N GLU A 676 20.07 21.91 6.66
CA GLU A 676 21.42 21.65 7.16
C GLU A 676 21.50 21.44 8.68
N MET A 677 20.55 20.65 9.21
CA MET A 677 20.44 20.38 10.64
C MET A 677 20.20 18.90 10.95
N GLU A 678 20.62 18.46 12.14
CA GLU A 678 20.32 17.13 12.64
C GLU A 678 18.82 16.99 12.99
N VAL A 679 18.28 15.78 12.83
CA VAL A 679 16.88 15.46 13.19
C VAL A 679 16.83 14.21 14.06
N HIS A 680 15.78 14.10 14.87
CA HIS A 680 15.58 12.95 15.74
C HIS A 680 15.42 11.69 14.91
N SER A 681 16.02 10.58 15.34
CA SER A 681 15.71 9.27 14.77
C SER A 681 15.78 8.15 15.79
N THR A 682 14.99 7.10 15.59
CA THR A 682 15.05 5.85 16.34
C THR A 682 14.92 4.69 15.38
N ILE A 683 15.85 3.75 15.43
CA ILE A 683 16.03 2.70 14.43
C ILE A 683 16.25 1.37 15.14
N LEU A 684 15.57 0.31 14.67
CA LEU A 684 15.70 -1.06 15.17
C LEU A 684 16.47 -1.92 14.16
N ILE A 685 17.57 -2.50 14.63
CA ILE A 685 18.46 -3.35 13.86
C ILE A 685 18.51 -4.74 14.52
N ASP A 686 18.37 -5.80 13.74
CA ASP A 686 18.40 -7.17 14.25
C ASP A 686 19.82 -7.70 14.49
N LYS A 687 19.90 -8.92 15.03
CA LYS A 687 21.15 -9.67 15.29
C LYS A 687 22.03 -9.90 14.06
N LYS A 688 21.48 -9.77 12.85
CA LYS A 688 22.21 -9.92 11.58
C LYS A 688 22.64 -8.57 11.00
N GLY A 689 22.36 -7.46 11.69
CA GLY A 689 22.65 -6.12 11.20
C GLY A 689 21.62 -5.60 10.19
N ARG A 690 20.38 -6.13 10.18
CA ARG A 690 19.31 -5.72 9.26
C ARG A 690 18.37 -4.72 9.93
N VAL A 691 18.00 -3.66 9.24
CA VAL A 691 17.08 -2.61 9.72
C VAL A 691 15.64 -3.06 9.50
N HIS A 692 14.89 -3.24 10.59
CA HIS A 692 13.48 -3.68 10.54
C HIS A 692 12.49 -2.53 10.65
N TRP A 693 12.85 -1.47 11.36
CA TRP A 693 11.97 -0.33 11.59
C TRP A 693 12.81 0.91 11.89
N GLY A 694 12.28 2.08 11.53
CA GLY A 694 12.89 3.36 11.84
C GLY A 694 11.91 4.50 11.68
N THR A 695 12.10 5.54 12.46
CA THR A 695 11.37 6.81 12.34
C THR A 695 12.35 7.97 12.44
N THR A 696 12.07 9.03 11.70
CA THR A 696 12.86 10.25 11.65
C THR A 696 11.93 11.45 11.54
N GLY A 697 12.25 12.54 12.26
CA GLY A 697 11.50 13.78 12.12
C GLY A 697 11.85 14.83 13.17
N GLY A 698 10.99 15.86 13.26
CA GLY A 698 11.15 16.95 14.22
C GLY A 698 11.03 16.52 15.68
N ALA A 699 10.34 15.41 15.99
CA ALA A 699 10.13 14.95 17.37
C ALA A 699 10.77 13.57 17.63
N PRO A 700 11.27 13.30 18.86
CA PRO A 700 11.76 11.98 19.24
C PRO A 700 10.62 10.96 19.38
N PHE A 701 10.97 9.68 19.26
CA PHE A 701 10.01 8.57 19.38
C PHE A 701 9.85 8.12 20.83
N GLU A 702 8.62 8.08 21.35
CA GLU A 702 8.39 7.89 22.79
C GLU A 702 7.75 6.55 23.20
N ASP A 703 7.25 5.73 22.26
CA ASP A 703 6.53 4.49 22.58
C ASP A 703 7.49 3.30 22.82
N MET A 704 8.00 3.20 24.05
CA MET A 704 8.92 2.11 24.42
C MET A 704 8.24 0.74 24.44
N ALA A 705 6.93 0.66 24.68
CA ALA A 705 6.20 -0.61 24.69
C ALA A 705 6.15 -1.21 23.29
N PHE A 706 5.99 -0.37 22.27
CA PHE A 706 6.12 -0.77 20.88
C PHE A 706 7.52 -1.31 20.56
N LEU A 707 8.61 -0.65 20.99
CA LEU A 707 9.97 -1.14 20.72
C LEU A 707 10.22 -2.53 21.32
N VAL A 708 9.77 -2.76 22.57
CA VAL A 708 9.81 -4.08 23.22
C VAL A 708 9.08 -5.12 22.36
N LYS A 709 7.85 -4.83 21.93
CA LYS A 709 7.04 -5.75 21.12
C LYS A 709 7.66 -6.04 19.75
N GLN A 710 8.28 -5.04 19.10
CA GLN A 710 8.97 -5.27 17.82
C GLN A 710 10.22 -6.14 17.98
N LEU A 711 11.02 -5.92 19.03
CA LEU A 711 12.18 -6.76 19.32
C LEU A 711 11.77 -8.21 19.62
N GLU A 712 10.67 -8.42 20.34
CA GLU A 712 10.09 -9.76 20.55
C GLU A 712 9.73 -10.44 19.22
N ARG A 713 9.09 -9.70 18.31
CA ARG A 713 8.75 -10.18 16.96
C ARG A 713 9.97 -10.49 16.12
N MET A 714 10.99 -9.62 16.15
CA MET A 714 12.26 -9.81 15.45
C MET A 714 12.93 -11.11 15.93
N ASN A 715 12.96 -11.35 17.24
CA ASN A 715 13.51 -12.57 17.82
C ASN A 715 12.72 -13.84 17.44
N GLN A 716 11.40 -13.74 17.23
CA GLN A 716 10.57 -14.87 16.77
C GLN A 716 10.79 -15.21 15.28
N SER A 717 11.02 -14.20 14.44
CA SER A 717 11.20 -14.37 12.98
C SER A 717 12.47 -15.13 12.56
N ILE A 718 13.38 -15.41 13.50
CA ILE A 718 14.66 -16.10 13.25
C ILE A 718 14.51 -17.63 13.27
N ALA A 719 13.37 -18.19 13.70
CA ALA A 719 13.10 -19.61 13.49
C ALA A 719 12.66 -19.81 12.02
N PRO A 720 13.47 -20.43 11.14
CA PRO A 720 12.99 -20.76 9.81
C PRO A 720 11.74 -21.61 9.97
N ALA A 721 10.66 -21.25 9.28
CA ALA A 721 9.58 -22.18 9.02
C ALA A 721 10.26 -23.39 8.38
N ALA A 722 10.40 -24.47 9.15
CA ALA A 722 10.85 -25.74 8.61
C ALA A 722 10.04 -25.96 7.35
N ALA A 723 10.73 -26.11 6.21
CA ALA A 723 10.09 -26.60 5.01
C ALA A 723 9.47 -27.93 5.41
N THR A 724 8.15 -27.92 5.66
CA THR A 724 7.38 -29.15 5.76
C THR A 724 7.41 -29.71 4.35
N SER A 725 8.40 -30.56 4.11
CA SER A 725 8.37 -31.55 3.05
C SER A 725 7.00 -32.22 3.11
N ALA A 726 6.24 -32.09 2.03
CA ALA A 726 5.03 -32.84 1.83
C ALA A 726 5.39 -34.34 1.89
N GLU A 727 4.77 -35.04 2.84
CA GLU A 727 4.34 -36.43 2.66
C GLU A 727 2.82 -36.44 2.51
#